data_AF-A0A923R0H4-F1
#
_entry.id   AF-A0A923R0H4-F1
#
_cell.length_a   1.000
_cell.length_b   1.000
_cell.length_c   1.000
_cell.angle_alpha   90.00
_cell.angle_beta   90.00
_cell.angle_gamma   90.00
#
_symmetry.space_group_name_H-M   'P 1'
#
loop_
_entity.id
_entity.type
_entity.pdbx_description
1 polymer ?
#
loop_
_entity_poly.entity_id
_entity_poly.type
_entity_poly.pdbx_seq_one_letter_code
_entity_poly.pdbx_strand_id
1 'polypeptide(L)'
;MKLGWLSLKSGFEKNERAIVIATGAALLTAFLMNLEFNWIESSLYDLRMRMRRNHESHSNIVLIAIDDHTLTKLDEVSPLPLDPHVRLLEMVEKMRPRSIGYLVDMNRVAQAYPEQISGELGSRFVGVASRLEMQGVPFLLGTPFDINGEVIPPFPLSAVPHAVSVIHKDGNVFGEDKITRRALLTLYGKPSFHLELAHRLNGHRSENGIRGQFTDPAIEASYFFFNYQGPTGYGPKAGTKSDYKTFSMIDVLEGRVARRELEGKNVLVGSVSRTDSEDYAFTPYSKRAFANPKLIVHANILEAVLGNDGIVRSPDWLNWLTTFLLVGFVIWSVFTYTPLYGVFNTLLLASGFLVVGQILFSVRALWIREAQPLVGIFLSYYLAVPYRLIQEYKRRWDYQQKNEILMQVEELKTNFLRLVTHDLKTPVARIQGLAEMVLRKSSSRLDSLEKENLQHIMNSTDELNHFISSVLELTKVESSQTTLNLESKDVNQVLERVVERFDAQSRSSGVKIRMNLEPLFPIRIDVSLIAKVLTNIIDNAIKYSPAGSEILIQTVDLGDTVEISVKDEGIGLSPEELKNLFTRFYRAQNDQTTKTAGSGLGLYLTKFFVEAHLGRVEVVSEQNVGSLFKIILPVALKAEDVIKPGLKTQSPASKGEAHVPRTRSR
;
A
#
# COMPACT_ATOMS: atom_id res chain seq x y z
N MET A 1 -11.17 -36.36 -6.86
CA MET A 1 -10.35 -35.83 -7.98
C MET A 1 -10.48 -34.32 -8.23
N LYS A 2 -11.63 -33.65 -8.00
CA LYS A 2 -11.78 -32.19 -8.22
C LYS A 2 -11.00 -31.28 -7.22
N LEU A 3 -10.73 -31.73 -5.99
CA LEU A 3 -9.96 -30.93 -5.01
C LEU A 3 -8.44 -30.87 -5.28
N GLY A 4 -7.85 -31.90 -5.90
CA GLY A 4 -6.41 -31.93 -6.23
C GLY A 4 -6.03 -30.98 -7.37
N TRP A 5 -6.93 -30.80 -8.35
CA TRP A 5 -6.71 -29.93 -9.51
C TRP A 5 -6.72 -28.43 -9.16
N LEU A 6 -7.56 -28.00 -8.20
CA LEU A 6 -7.55 -26.61 -7.70
C LEU A 6 -6.28 -26.28 -6.93
N SER A 7 -5.76 -27.23 -6.14
CA SER A 7 -4.48 -27.10 -5.43
C SER A 7 -3.31 -26.97 -6.41
N LEU A 8 -3.23 -27.85 -7.42
CA LEU A 8 -2.19 -27.81 -8.46
C LEU A 8 -2.22 -26.54 -9.31
N LYS A 9 -3.41 -26.04 -9.67
CA LYS A 9 -3.56 -24.79 -10.43
C LYS A 9 -3.17 -23.56 -9.61
N SER A 10 -3.45 -23.55 -8.30
CA SER A 10 -3.01 -22.47 -7.39
C SER A 10 -1.50 -22.45 -7.16
N GLY A 11 -0.83 -23.61 -7.18
CA GLY A 11 0.62 -23.72 -7.11
C GLY A 11 1.30 -23.22 -8.39
N PHE A 12 0.72 -23.52 -9.56
CA PHE A 12 1.22 -23.03 -10.85
C PHE A 12 1.10 -21.50 -11.00
N GLU A 13 -0.05 -20.91 -10.65
CA GLU A 13 -0.22 -19.44 -10.69
C GLU A 13 0.71 -18.71 -9.70
N LYS A 14 1.04 -19.32 -8.55
CA LYS A 14 2.01 -18.76 -7.60
C LYS A 14 3.43 -18.74 -8.16
N ASN A 15 3.84 -19.80 -8.85
CA ASN A 15 5.16 -19.90 -9.46
C ASN A 15 5.33 -18.89 -10.61
N GLU A 16 4.32 -18.69 -11.43
CA GLU A 16 4.35 -17.65 -12.48
C GLU A 16 4.53 -16.25 -11.90
N ARG A 17 3.81 -15.92 -10.82
CA ARG A 17 3.98 -14.62 -10.15
C ARG A 17 5.37 -14.44 -9.57
N ALA A 18 5.93 -15.46 -8.94
CA ALA A 18 7.28 -15.41 -8.39
C ALA A 18 8.33 -15.17 -9.50
N ILE A 19 8.19 -15.85 -10.64
CA ILE A 19 9.06 -15.68 -11.81
C ILE A 19 8.94 -14.25 -12.37
N VAL A 20 7.71 -13.74 -12.55
CA VAL A 20 7.51 -12.37 -13.06
C VAL A 20 8.11 -11.32 -12.12
N ILE A 21 7.93 -11.48 -10.81
CA ILE A 21 8.52 -10.58 -9.80
C ILE A 21 10.06 -10.63 -9.87
N ALA A 22 10.64 -11.83 -9.87
CA ALA A 22 12.08 -12.01 -9.90
C ALA A 22 12.71 -11.44 -11.19
N THR A 23 12.11 -11.73 -12.35
CA THR A 23 12.57 -11.22 -13.64
C THR A 23 12.41 -9.70 -13.73
N GLY A 24 11.28 -9.16 -13.29
CA GLY A 24 11.05 -7.71 -13.25
C GLY A 24 12.05 -7.01 -12.34
N ALA A 25 12.33 -7.57 -11.17
CA ALA A 25 13.32 -7.04 -10.25
C ALA A 25 14.75 -7.11 -10.81
N ALA A 26 15.11 -8.21 -11.46
CA ALA A 26 16.42 -8.39 -12.08
C ALA A 26 16.65 -7.38 -13.21
N LEU A 27 15.69 -7.23 -14.12
CA LEU A 27 15.76 -6.29 -15.24
C LEU A 27 15.86 -4.84 -14.74
N LEU A 28 15.03 -4.46 -13.76
CA LEU A 28 15.06 -3.11 -13.22
C LEU A 28 16.37 -2.83 -12.49
N THR A 29 16.88 -3.79 -11.72
CA THR A 29 18.16 -3.67 -11.01
C THR A 29 19.31 -3.52 -12.01
N ALA A 30 19.37 -4.36 -13.04
CA ALA A 30 20.38 -4.26 -14.08
C ALA A 30 20.35 -2.90 -14.80
N PHE A 31 19.14 -2.40 -15.10
CA PHE A 31 18.97 -1.07 -15.68
C PHE A 31 19.48 0.05 -14.76
N LEU A 32 19.14 0.03 -13.47
CA LEU A 32 19.55 1.04 -12.50
C LEU A 32 21.07 1.04 -12.25
N MET A 33 21.73 -0.11 -12.37
CA MET A 33 23.17 -0.22 -12.16
C MET A 33 23.99 0.39 -13.29
N ASN A 34 23.38 0.57 -14.47
CA ASN A 34 23.98 1.29 -15.60
C ASN A 34 23.81 2.82 -15.50
N LEU A 35 23.08 3.31 -14.49
CA LEU A 35 22.83 4.74 -14.28
C LEU A 35 23.65 5.28 -13.10
N GLU A 36 24.31 6.42 -13.32
CA GLU A 36 25.06 7.12 -12.28
C GLU A 36 24.20 8.16 -11.58
N PHE A 37 23.85 7.89 -10.32
CA PHE A 37 23.08 8.81 -9.47
C PHE A 37 23.98 9.59 -8.49
N ASN A 38 25.16 10.02 -8.94
CA ASN A 38 26.18 10.61 -8.07
C ASN A 38 25.71 11.91 -7.38
N TRP A 39 24.82 12.69 -8.00
CA TRP A 39 24.25 13.90 -7.40
C TRP A 39 23.28 13.58 -6.24
N ILE A 40 22.49 12.51 -6.35
CA ILE A 40 21.60 12.03 -5.27
C ILE A 40 22.47 11.49 -4.15
N GLU A 41 23.44 10.65 -4.50
CA GLU A 41 24.29 9.98 -3.54
C GLU A 41 25.17 10.97 -2.76
N SER A 42 25.72 12.00 -3.41
CA SER A 42 26.48 13.07 -2.74
C SER A 42 25.60 13.92 -1.81
N SER A 43 24.35 14.18 -2.18
CA SER A 43 23.39 14.87 -1.32
C SER A 43 23.02 14.04 -0.09
N LEU A 44 22.80 12.74 -0.26
CA LEU A 44 22.57 11.81 0.85
C LEU A 44 23.79 11.72 1.76
N TYR A 45 25.00 11.62 1.20
CA TYR A 45 26.24 11.63 1.96
C TYR A 45 26.35 12.87 2.85
N ASP A 46 26.08 14.07 2.31
CA ASP A 46 26.13 15.32 3.08
C ASP A 46 25.10 15.34 4.20
N LEU A 47 23.89 14.82 3.94
CA LEU A 47 22.84 14.71 4.95
C LEU A 47 23.29 13.80 6.11
N ARG A 48 23.89 12.64 5.79
CA ARG A 48 24.40 11.71 6.81
C ARG A 48 25.52 12.32 7.65
N MET A 49 26.42 13.07 7.00
CA MET A 49 27.49 13.79 7.68
C MET A 49 26.93 14.80 8.69
N ARG A 50 25.88 15.56 8.33
CA ARG A 50 25.23 16.53 9.24
C ARG A 50 24.47 15.87 10.39
N MET A 51 23.93 14.68 10.18
CA MET A 51 23.17 13.93 11.19
C MET A 51 24.05 13.09 12.12
N ARG A 52 25.32 12.87 11.76
CA ARG A 52 26.25 12.11 12.58
C ARG A 52 26.52 12.88 13.88
N ARG A 53 26.48 12.18 15.00
CA ARG A 53 26.84 12.76 16.30
C ARG A 53 28.37 12.91 16.33
N ASN A 54 28.84 14.14 16.48
CA ASN A 54 30.27 14.43 16.61
C ASN A 54 30.83 13.67 17.82
N HIS A 55 32.01 13.06 17.66
CA HIS A 55 32.78 12.64 18.81
C HIS A 55 33.40 13.88 19.44
N GLU A 56 33.49 13.95 20.76
CA GLU A 56 34.25 15.01 21.41
C GLU A 56 35.68 14.94 20.89
N SER A 57 36.10 16.03 20.24
CA SER A 57 37.44 16.18 19.69
C SER A 57 38.46 16.12 20.83
N HIS A 58 39.05 14.94 21.08
CA HIS A 58 40.28 14.81 21.87
C HIS A 58 41.51 15.31 21.09
N SER A 59 41.30 16.24 20.16
CA SER A 59 42.34 16.64 19.23
C SER A 59 43.46 17.32 20.00
N ASN A 60 44.66 16.76 19.83
CA ASN A 60 45.89 17.46 20.16
C ASN A 60 46.21 18.54 19.12
N ILE A 61 45.30 18.82 18.18
CA ILE A 61 45.46 19.83 17.13
C ILE A 61 45.01 21.20 17.64
N VAL A 62 45.88 22.20 17.51
CA VAL A 62 45.59 23.60 17.82
C VAL A 62 45.88 24.44 16.59
N LEU A 63 44.99 25.40 16.31
CA LEU A 63 45.09 26.26 15.14
C LEU A 63 45.62 27.64 15.52
N ILE A 64 46.56 28.15 14.75
CA ILE A 64 46.98 29.56 14.78
C ILE A 64 46.52 30.18 13.47
N ALA A 65 45.52 31.06 13.57
CA ALA A 65 44.88 31.69 12.43
C ALA A 65 45.47 33.08 12.17
N ILE A 66 45.85 33.32 10.92
CA ILE A 66 46.11 34.66 10.41
C ILE A 66 44.76 35.24 9.99
N ASP A 67 44.10 35.88 10.94
CA ASP A 67 42.74 36.39 10.80
C ASP A 67 42.72 37.91 10.58
N ASP A 68 41.53 38.45 10.29
CA ASP A 68 41.32 39.89 10.08
C ASP A 68 41.77 40.72 11.29
N HIS A 69 41.71 40.16 12.51
CA HIS A 69 42.20 40.80 13.73
C HIS A 69 43.73 40.97 13.70
N THR A 70 44.46 39.94 13.27
CA THR A 70 45.91 40.01 13.06
C THR A 70 46.27 41.05 12.01
N LEU A 71 45.61 41.02 10.85
CA LEU A 71 45.87 41.97 9.76
C LEU A 71 45.64 43.42 10.19
N THR A 72 44.51 43.69 10.86
CA THR A 72 44.16 45.03 11.34
C THR A 72 45.13 45.54 12.41
N LYS A 73 45.62 44.65 13.30
CA LYS A 73 46.55 45.01 14.37
C LYS A 73 47.97 45.28 13.88
N LEU A 74 48.40 44.57 12.85
CA LEU A 74 49.71 44.77 12.23
C LEU A 74 49.70 45.89 11.18
N ASP A 75 48.53 46.41 10.81
CA ASP A 75 48.33 47.36 9.71
C ASP A 75 48.85 46.80 8.37
N GLU A 76 48.58 45.52 8.12
CA GLU A 76 49.07 44.75 6.97
C GLU A 76 47.91 44.11 6.20
N VAL A 77 48.16 43.71 4.96
CA VAL A 77 47.21 43.01 4.08
C VAL A 77 47.66 41.56 3.88
N SER A 78 46.75 40.66 3.52
CA SER A 78 47.10 39.28 3.15
C SER A 78 47.66 39.22 1.71
N PRO A 79 48.76 38.48 1.43
CA PRO A 79 49.56 37.68 2.38
C PRO A 79 50.44 38.56 3.28
N LEU A 80 50.66 38.13 4.53
CA LEU A 80 51.53 38.85 5.46
C LEU A 80 53.01 38.83 5.00
N PRO A 81 53.81 39.86 5.36
CA PRO A 81 55.27 39.83 5.20
C PRO A 81 55.92 38.67 5.97
N LEU A 82 57.17 38.34 5.62
CA LEU A 82 57.87 37.20 6.21
C LEU A 82 58.25 37.42 7.68
N ASP A 83 58.48 38.67 8.10
CA ASP A 83 58.94 38.99 9.46
C ASP A 83 57.96 38.54 10.58
N PRO A 84 56.64 38.84 10.52
CA PRO A 84 55.67 38.29 11.47
C PRO A 84 55.67 36.76 11.53
N HIS A 85 55.87 36.08 10.40
CA HIS A 85 55.93 34.62 10.33
C HIS A 85 57.16 34.05 11.07
N VAL A 86 58.34 34.68 10.91
CA VAL A 86 59.56 34.29 11.64
C VAL A 86 59.39 34.49 13.14
N ARG A 87 58.86 35.65 13.57
CA ARG A 87 58.59 35.95 14.98
C ARG A 87 57.61 34.96 15.59
N LEU A 88 56.57 34.58 14.85
CA LEU A 88 55.61 33.57 15.29
C LEU A 88 56.30 32.23 15.52
N LEU A 89 57.11 31.76 14.57
CA LEU A 89 57.82 30.49 14.72
C LEU A 89 58.79 30.49 15.90
N GLU A 90 59.52 31.58 16.13
CA GLU A 90 60.42 31.72 17.29
C GLU A 90 59.65 31.67 18.63
N MET A 91 58.43 32.20 18.67
CA MET A 91 57.57 32.13 19.86
C MET A 91 56.98 30.74 20.06
N VAL A 92 56.47 30.13 18.99
CA VAL A 92 55.91 28.77 19.03
C VAL A 92 57.00 27.74 19.39
N GLU A 93 58.24 27.90 18.89
CA GLU A 93 59.41 27.07 19.27
C GLU A 93 59.59 27.05 20.79
N LYS A 94 59.52 28.20 21.47
CA LYS A 94 59.64 28.31 22.93
C LYS A 94 58.51 27.60 23.69
N MET A 95 57.37 27.38 23.05
CA MET A 95 56.22 26.71 23.66
C MET A 95 56.26 25.18 23.54
N ARG A 96 57.23 24.60 22.82
CA ARG A 96 57.44 23.16 22.66
C ARG A 96 56.21 22.38 22.15
N PRO A 97 55.71 22.69 20.94
CA PRO A 97 54.67 21.90 20.32
C PRO A 97 55.16 20.49 19.98
N ARG A 98 54.21 19.58 19.72
CA ARG A 98 54.51 18.22 19.24
C ARG A 98 54.88 18.20 17.75
N SER A 99 54.25 19.04 16.95
CA SER A 99 54.60 19.27 15.54
C SER A 99 54.09 20.63 15.08
N ILE A 100 54.62 21.12 13.95
CA ILE A 100 54.17 22.34 13.31
C ILE A 100 53.89 22.05 11.83
N GLY A 101 52.63 22.22 11.44
CA GLY A 101 52.21 22.23 10.05
C GLY A 101 51.94 23.67 9.59
N TYR A 102 52.66 24.12 8.58
CA TYR A 102 52.61 25.50 8.12
C TYR A 102 51.92 25.61 6.75
N LEU A 103 50.65 26.02 6.75
CA LEU A 103 49.73 26.01 5.59
C LEU A 103 49.57 27.41 4.97
N VAL A 104 50.63 28.21 4.97
CA VAL A 104 50.66 29.51 4.27
C VAL A 104 51.45 29.33 2.98
N ASP A 105 50.89 29.80 1.87
CA ASP A 105 51.56 29.74 0.58
C ASP A 105 52.73 30.74 0.53
N MET A 106 53.93 30.23 0.79
CA MET A 106 55.16 31.02 0.79
C MET A 106 55.51 31.56 -0.60
N ASN A 107 54.99 30.97 -1.68
CA ASN A 107 55.20 31.51 -3.02
C ASN A 107 54.46 32.84 -3.20
N ARG A 108 53.26 32.97 -2.64
CA ARG A 108 52.53 34.26 -2.63
C ARG A 108 53.23 35.31 -1.77
N VAL A 109 53.78 34.91 -0.63
CA VAL A 109 54.61 35.80 0.20
C VAL A 109 55.86 36.25 -0.57
N ALA A 110 56.50 35.35 -1.32
CA ALA A 110 57.66 35.65 -2.16
C ALA A 110 57.36 36.65 -3.26
N GLN A 111 56.20 36.49 -3.91
CA GLN A 111 55.76 37.38 -4.97
C GLN A 111 55.48 38.79 -4.45
N ALA A 112 54.89 38.90 -3.26
CA ALA A 112 54.60 40.19 -2.62
C ALA A 112 55.84 40.86 -2.00
N TYR A 113 56.75 40.08 -1.40
CA TYR A 113 57.90 40.57 -0.63
C TYR A 113 59.21 39.82 -0.98
N PRO A 114 59.70 39.90 -2.23
CA PRO A 114 60.82 39.08 -2.71
C PRO A 114 62.13 39.33 -1.96
N GLU A 115 62.39 40.58 -1.57
CA GLU A 115 63.60 40.98 -0.85
C GLU A 115 63.69 40.37 0.55
N GLN A 116 62.55 40.13 1.22
CA GLN A 116 62.52 39.54 2.56
C GLN A 116 62.85 38.05 2.54
N ILE A 117 62.41 37.34 1.49
CA ILE A 117 62.65 35.89 1.35
C ILE A 117 64.12 35.61 1.05
N SER A 118 64.72 36.37 0.13
CA SER A 118 66.13 36.18 -0.25
C SER A 118 67.12 36.74 0.76
N GLY A 119 66.64 37.51 1.75
CA GLY A 119 67.44 38.16 2.77
C GLY A 119 67.67 37.34 4.04
N GLU A 120 68.04 38.03 5.13
CA GLU A 120 68.31 37.42 6.44
C GLU A 120 67.08 36.73 7.03
N LEU A 121 65.87 37.26 6.78
CA LEU A 121 64.63 36.72 7.31
C LEU A 121 64.32 35.31 6.78
N GLY A 122 64.56 35.04 5.49
CA GLY A 122 64.44 33.70 4.91
C GLY A 122 65.38 32.71 5.58
N SER A 123 66.65 33.09 5.76
CA SER A 123 67.65 32.27 6.46
C SER A 123 67.26 32.01 7.93
N ARG A 124 66.71 33.02 8.62
CA ARG A 124 66.19 32.88 9.98
C ARG A 124 65.01 31.91 10.06
N PHE A 125 64.07 32.00 9.11
CA PHE A 125 62.94 31.07 9.03
C PHE A 125 63.42 29.62 8.91
N VAL A 126 64.33 29.35 7.95
CA VAL A 126 64.93 28.03 7.75
C VAL A 126 65.70 27.58 9.00
N GLY A 127 66.42 28.50 9.65
CA GLY A 127 67.13 28.23 10.89
C GLY A 127 66.22 27.81 12.03
N VAL A 128 65.07 28.46 12.21
CA VAL A 128 64.06 28.07 13.21
C VAL A 128 63.47 26.70 12.89
N ALA A 129 63.06 26.47 11.63
CA ALA A 129 62.52 25.18 11.20
C ALA A 129 63.52 24.03 11.40
N SER A 130 64.79 24.25 11.08
CA SER A 130 65.86 23.27 11.26
C SER A 130 66.11 22.97 12.75
N ARG A 131 66.05 23.97 13.63
CA ARG A 131 66.16 23.76 15.08
C ARG A 131 65.00 22.94 15.63
N LEU A 132 63.78 23.19 15.18
CA LEU A 132 62.61 22.41 15.55
C LEU A 132 62.78 20.93 15.16
N GLU A 133 63.21 20.67 13.93
CA GLU A 133 63.50 19.31 13.46
C GLU A 133 64.62 18.64 14.30
N MET A 134 65.70 19.36 14.62
CA MET A 134 66.76 18.85 15.51
C MET A 134 66.27 18.57 16.93
N GLN A 135 65.25 19.28 17.42
CA GLN A 135 64.59 19.04 18.71
C GLN A 135 63.58 17.88 18.65
N GLY A 136 63.42 17.23 17.49
CA GLY A 136 62.44 16.16 17.29
C GLY A 136 61.00 16.66 17.17
N VAL A 137 60.80 17.93 16.81
CA VAL A 137 59.49 18.53 16.52
C VAL A 137 59.34 18.61 15.01
N PRO A 138 58.53 17.72 14.38
CA PRO A 138 58.36 17.74 12.93
C PRO A 138 57.80 19.08 12.47
N PHE A 139 58.47 19.67 11.47
CA PHE A 139 58.05 20.89 10.79
C PHE A 139 57.78 20.57 9.32
N LEU A 140 56.60 20.91 8.83
CA LEU A 140 56.24 20.69 7.43
C LEU A 140 55.56 21.92 6.84
N LEU A 141 56.03 22.34 5.67
CA LEU A 141 55.41 23.40 4.88
C LEU A 141 54.39 22.82 3.89
N GLY A 142 53.21 23.41 3.81
CA GLY A 142 52.22 23.09 2.78
C GLY A 142 52.50 23.84 1.49
N THR A 143 52.56 23.12 0.37
CA THR A 143 52.77 23.68 -0.97
C THR A 143 51.50 23.58 -1.82
N PRO A 144 51.22 24.57 -2.68
CA PRO A 144 50.18 24.44 -3.68
C PRO A 144 50.62 23.48 -4.80
N PHE A 145 49.64 23.03 -5.59
CA PHE A 145 49.85 22.20 -6.76
C PHE A 145 49.23 22.90 -7.97
N ASP A 146 50.00 23.03 -9.06
CA ASP A 146 49.59 23.64 -10.31
C ASP A 146 49.64 22.63 -11.47
N ILE A 147 49.45 23.11 -12.70
CA ILE A 147 49.49 22.26 -13.91
C ILE A 147 50.86 21.63 -14.18
N ASN A 148 51.94 22.19 -13.63
CA ASN A 148 53.32 21.74 -13.79
C ASN A 148 53.77 20.82 -12.64
N GLY A 149 52.96 20.70 -11.59
CA GLY A 149 53.20 19.83 -10.45
C GLY A 149 53.15 20.56 -9.12
N GLU A 150 53.92 20.07 -8.16
CA GLU A 150 54.11 20.75 -6.88
C GLU A 150 54.88 22.05 -7.08
N VAL A 151 54.34 23.16 -6.57
CA VAL A 151 55.02 24.46 -6.59
C VAL A 151 55.98 24.52 -5.41
N ILE A 152 57.25 24.24 -5.69
CA ILE A 152 58.33 24.22 -4.71
C ILE A 152 58.47 25.61 -4.07
N PRO A 153 58.64 25.71 -2.74
CA PRO A 153 58.87 26.99 -2.07
C PRO A 153 60.10 27.72 -2.65
N PRO A 154 60.16 29.05 -2.61
CA PRO A 154 61.33 29.79 -3.07
C PRO A 154 62.57 29.49 -2.20
N PHE A 155 63.77 29.57 -2.76
CA PHE A 155 65.00 29.54 -1.97
C PHE A 155 65.07 30.76 -1.02
N PRO A 156 65.49 30.62 0.25
CA PRO A 156 66.03 29.42 0.92
C PRO A 156 64.97 28.50 1.56
N LEU A 157 63.69 28.86 1.52
CA LEU A 157 62.60 28.09 2.14
C LEU A 157 62.43 26.69 1.54
N SER A 158 62.85 26.46 0.29
CA SER A 158 62.88 25.13 -0.35
C SER A 158 63.70 24.09 0.41
N ALA A 159 64.65 24.51 1.26
CA ALA A 159 65.44 23.60 2.09
C ALA A 159 64.64 23.01 3.27
N VAL A 160 63.49 23.60 3.59
CA VAL A 160 62.60 23.12 4.66
C VAL A 160 61.74 21.98 4.11
N PRO A 161 61.44 20.93 4.91
CA PRO A 161 60.52 19.89 4.48
C PRO A 161 59.18 20.46 4.04
N HIS A 162 58.70 20.03 2.88
CA HIS A 162 57.46 20.51 2.27
C HIS A 162 56.73 19.38 1.55
N ALA A 163 55.40 19.52 1.44
CA ALA A 163 54.55 18.58 0.73
C ALA A 163 53.23 19.24 0.29
N VAL A 164 52.63 18.68 -0.76
CA VAL A 164 51.41 19.19 -1.38
C VAL A 164 50.24 19.22 -0.38
N SER A 165 49.70 20.42 -0.14
CA SER A 165 48.59 20.67 0.79
C SER A 165 47.31 21.12 0.08
N VAL A 166 46.98 20.53 -1.07
CA VAL A 166 45.75 20.90 -1.80
C VAL A 166 44.52 20.27 -1.15
N ILE A 167 43.48 21.09 -0.97
CA ILE A 167 42.15 20.62 -0.62
C ILE A 167 41.40 20.24 -1.89
N HIS A 168 41.08 18.96 -2.00
CA HIS A 168 40.29 18.45 -3.12
C HIS A 168 38.86 19.01 -3.08
N LYS A 169 38.38 19.49 -4.23
CA LYS A 169 37.01 19.95 -4.44
C LYS A 169 36.35 18.96 -5.39
N ASP A 170 35.19 18.40 -5.03
CA ASP A 170 34.51 17.45 -5.92
C ASP A 170 34.12 18.12 -7.25
N GLY A 171 34.57 17.50 -8.34
CA GLY A 171 34.18 17.82 -9.72
C GLY A 171 33.22 16.77 -10.28
N ASN A 172 33.28 16.54 -11.58
CA ASN A 172 32.29 15.77 -12.34
C ASN A 172 32.21 14.27 -11.99
N VAL A 173 33.15 13.76 -11.20
CA VAL A 173 33.23 12.33 -10.84
C VAL A 173 32.30 11.98 -9.66
N PHE A 174 31.86 12.94 -8.85
CA PHE A 174 30.98 12.65 -7.70
C PHE A 174 29.88 13.69 -7.50
N GLY A 175 30.08 14.66 -6.61
CA GLY A 175 29.19 15.82 -6.50
C GLY A 175 29.77 16.95 -7.33
N GLU A 176 29.14 17.29 -8.45
CA GLU A 176 29.52 18.42 -9.30
C GLU A 176 29.20 19.77 -8.62
N ASP A 177 29.66 19.95 -7.38
CA ASP A 177 29.25 21.01 -6.47
C ASP A 177 30.39 21.63 -5.66
N LYS A 178 31.65 21.27 -5.97
CA LYS A 178 32.87 21.82 -5.37
C LYS A 178 32.97 21.64 -3.85
N ILE A 179 32.16 20.75 -3.25
CA ILE A 179 32.31 20.40 -1.84
C ILE A 179 33.55 19.52 -1.66
N THR A 180 34.27 19.77 -0.56
CA THR A 180 35.32 18.88 -0.08
C THR A 180 34.72 17.73 0.72
N ARG A 181 34.66 16.54 0.13
CA ARG A 181 34.27 15.29 0.82
C ARG A 181 35.42 14.30 0.96
N ARG A 182 36.45 14.49 0.13
CA ARG A 182 37.60 13.61 -0.03
C ARG A 182 38.87 14.39 0.22
N ALA A 183 39.89 13.69 0.67
CA ALA A 183 41.22 14.24 0.84
C ALA A 183 42.25 13.41 0.07
N LEU A 184 43.26 14.11 -0.45
CA LEU A 184 44.40 13.54 -1.14
C LEU A 184 45.36 12.91 -0.12
N LEU A 185 45.72 11.64 -0.32
CA LEU A 185 46.71 10.93 0.48
C LEU A 185 48.06 10.89 -0.22
N THR A 186 48.06 10.49 -1.49
CA THR A 186 49.27 10.46 -2.33
C THR A 186 48.97 10.98 -3.72
N LEU A 187 49.97 11.58 -4.37
CA LEU A 187 49.91 12.08 -5.73
C LEU A 187 51.23 11.77 -6.43
N TYR A 188 51.20 11.02 -7.54
CA TYR A 188 52.40 10.50 -8.23
C TYR A 188 53.35 9.77 -7.27
N GLY A 189 52.77 8.96 -6.36
CA GLY A 189 53.53 8.21 -5.34
C GLY A 189 54.07 9.05 -4.17
N LYS A 190 54.01 10.38 -4.21
CA LYS A 190 54.43 11.24 -3.09
C LYS A 190 53.31 11.44 -2.07
N PRO A 191 53.59 11.41 -0.76
CA PRO A 191 52.59 11.69 0.27
C PRO A 191 52.14 13.15 0.23
N SER A 192 50.86 13.39 0.48
CA SER A 192 50.33 14.73 0.70
C SER A 192 50.80 15.25 2.06
N PHE A 193 50.66 16.56 2.27
CA PHE A 193 50.99 17.24 3.53
C PHE A 193 50.47 16.51 4.77
N HIS A 194 49.21 16.07 4.75
CA HIS A 194 48.58 15.45 5.91
C HIS A 194 49.19 14.07 6.20
N LEU A 195 49.45 13.28 5.16
CA LEU A 195 50.03 11.96 5.28
C LEU A 195 51.50 12.03 5.70
N GLU A 196 52.27 12.93 5.09
CA GLU A 196 53.68 13.16 5.41
C GLU A 196 53.85 13.64 6.87
N LEU A 197 53.04 14.61 7.32
CA LEU A 197 53.09 15.08 8.70
C LEU A 197 52.71 13.96 9.69
N ALA A 198 51.71 13.14 9.34
CA ALA A 198 51.33 11.97 10.15
C ALA A 198 52.43 10.90 10.20
N HIS A 199 53.13 10.64 9.09
CA HIS A 199 54.27 9.71 9.02
C HIS A 199 55.40 10.16 9.94
N ARG A 200 55.72 11.46 9.95
CA ARG A 200 56.74 12.04 10.83
C ARG A 200 56.33 11.98 12.30
N LEU A 201 55.04 12.16 12.61
CA LEU A 201 54.50 12.10 13.97
C LEU A 201 54.48 10.68 14.57
N ASN A 202 54.21 9.66 13.76
CA ASN A 202 53.98 8.28 14.21
C ASN A 202 55.10 7.29 13.79
N GLY A 203 56.17 7.77 13.15
CA GLY A 203 57.36 6.98 12.80
C GLY A 203 57.12 5.95 11.70
N HIS A 204 56.56 6.37 10.55
CA HIS A 204 56.26 5.52 9.37
C HIS A 204 55.33 4.31 9.63
N ARG A 205 54.75 4.16 10.83
CA ARG A 205 53.80 3.07 11.15
C ARG A 205 52.51 3.07 10.33
N SER A 206 52.26 4.10 9.52
CA SER A 206 51.08 4.23 8.65
C SER A 206 51.24 3.53 7.29
N GLU A 207 52.19 2.60 7.14
CA GLU A 207 52.31 1.74 5.96
C GLU A 207 51.10 0.80 5.77
N ASN A 208 50.38 0.48 6.86
CA ASN A 208 49.06 -0.15 6.74
C ASN A 208 48.09 0.92 6.23
N GLY A 209 47.73 0.84 4.94
CA GLY A 209 46.95 1.85 4.22
C GLY A 209 45.79 2.47 4.98
N ILE A 210 45.54 3.75 4.70
CA ILE A 210 44.48 4.53 5.36
C ILE A 210 43.13 3.86 5.11
N ARG A 211 42.33 3.77 6.16
CA ARG A 211 41.00 3.17 6.11
C ARG A 211 40.15 3.85 5.04
N GLY A 212 39.55 3.06 4.16
CA GLY A 212 38.72 3.59 3.07
C GLY A 212 39.50 4.30 1.96
N GLN A 213 40.82 4.13 1.91
CA GLN A 213 41.64 4.55 0.79
C GLN A 213 41.20 3.88 -0.51
N PHE A 214 41.16 4.67 -1.58
CA PHE A 214 40.97 4.19 -2.94
C PHE A 214 41.89 4.97 -3.89
N THR A 215 42.34 4.31 -4.95
CA THR A 215 43.28 4.89 -5.92
C THR A 215 42.54 5.23 -7.20
N ASP A 216 42.84 6.39 -7.75
CA ASP A 216 42.49 6.77 -9.12
C ASP A 216 43.69 6.49 -10.03
N PRO A 217 43.67 5.42 -10.85
CA PRO A 217 44.79 5.07 -11.72
C PRO A 217 45.06 6.12 -12.80
N ALA A 218 44.07 6.92 -13.20
CA ALA A 218 44.22 7.86 -14.31
C ALA A 218 45.15 9.04 -13.97
N ILE A 219 45.26 9.38 -12.68
CA ILE A 219 46.06 10.49 -12.17
C ILE A 219 47.09 10.06 -11.12
N GLU A 220 47.30 8.75 -10.96
CA GLU A 220 48.22 8.15 -9.97
C GLU A 220 48.07 8.75 -8.56
N ALA A 221 46.82 8.95 -8.13
CA ALA A 221 46.51 9.60 -6.87
C ALA A 221 45.68 8.68 -5.96
N SER A 222 46.01 8.66 -4.67
CA SER A 222 45.19 8.00 -3.66
C SER A 222 44.36 9.00 -2.89
N TYR A 223 43.09 8.68 -2.68
CA TYR A 223 42.14 9.48 -1.93
C TYR A 223 41.48 8.64 -0.85
N PHE A 224 40.85 9.32 0.10
CA PHE A 224 39.90 8.70 1.01
C PHE A 224 38.79 9.69 1.37
N PHE A 225 37.64 9.16 1.77
CA PHE A 225 36.58 9.96 2.38
C PHE A 225 36.93 10.15 3.85
N PHE A 226 37.09 11.39 4.28
CA PHE A 226 37.48 11.69 5.65
C PHE A 226 36.28 12.13 6.47
N ASN A 227 36.34 11.84 7.76
CA ASN A 227 35.33 12.27 8.69
C ASN A 227 35.60 13.71 9.16
N TYR A 228 34.54 14.51 9.24
CA TYR A 228 34.59 15.81 9.88
C TYR A 228 34.23 15.66 11.35
N GLN A 229 35.03 16.26 12.24
CA GLN A 229 34.75 16.24 13.68
C GLN A 229 33.58 17.14 14.06
N GLY A 230 33.10 17.98 13.14
CA GLY A 230 31.91 18.77 13.34
C GLY A 230 31.72 19.87 12.30
N PRO A 231 30.80 20.81 12.56
CA PRO A 231 30.64 21.99 11.72
C PRO A 231 31.95 22.77 11.62
N THR A 232 32.22 23.28 10.43
CA THR A 232 33.50 23.94 10.09
C THR A 232 33.41 25.46 10.10
N GLY A 233 32.35 26.01 10.69
CA GLY A 233 32.08 27.43 10.75
C GLY A 233 33.11 28.22 11.57
N TYR A 234 33.56 29.36 11.03
CA TYR A 234 34.48 30.27 11.71
C TYR A 234 33.87 31.67 11.94
N GLY A 235 33.93 32.13 13.20
CA GLY A 235 33.49 33.46 13.63
C GLY A 235 32.05 33.55 14.18
N PRO A 236 31.67 34.70 14.76
CA PRO A 236 30.45 34.85 15.57
C PRO A 236 29.12 34.79 14.80
N LYS A 237 29.16 34.96 13.46
CA LYS A 237 27.99 34.83 12.57
C LYS A 237 27.91 33.46 11.86
N ALA A 238 28.92 32.61 12.03
CA ALA A 238 28.87 31.24 11.56
C ALA A 238 28.00 30.46 12.57
N GLY A 239 26.85 29.95 12.13
CA GLY A 239 25.81 29.39 13.00
C GLY A 239 26.21 28.19 13.86
N THR A 240 27.47 27.73 13.79
CA THR A 240 28.11 26.71 14.63
C THR A 240 29.64 26.94 14.61
N LYS A 241 30.31 26.82 15.75
CA LYS A 241 31.76 27.06 15.90
C LYS A 241 32.52 25.74 15.80
N SER A 242 33.69 25.76 15.15
CA SER A 242 34.59 24.61 15.06
C SER A 242 35.05 24.11 16.44
N ASP A 243 35.20 22.79 16.57
CA ASP A 243 35.67 22.11 17.79
C ASP A 243 37.19 22.27 18.03
N TYR A 244 37.95 22.80 17.06
CA TYR A 244 39.39 23.05 17.24
C TYR A 244 39.65 24.37 17.96
N LYS A 245 40.48 24.32 19.00
CA LYS A 245 40.96 25.53 19.68
C LYS A 245 41.78 26.34 18.68
N THR A 246 41.35 27.58 18.45
CA THR A 246 41.96 28.48 17.48
C THR A 246 42.38 29.76 18.18
N PHE A 247 43.63 30.16 17.96
CA PHE A 247 44.21 31.41 18.44
C PHE A 247 44.53 32.32 17.27
N SER A 248 44.29 33.62 17.43
CA SER A 248 44.74 34.63 16.47
C SER A 248 46.27 34.73 16.54
N MET A 249 46.93 34.85 15.39
CA MET A 249 48.40 34.98 15.31
C MET A 249 48.91 36.15 16.16
N ILE A 250 48.20 37.29 16.17
CA ILE A 250 48.61 38.44 16.99
C ILE A 250 48.57 38.15 18.49
N ASP A 251 47.62 37.35 18.98
CA ASP A 251 47.55 37.00 20.40
C ASP A 251 48.72 36.10 20.82
N VAL A 252 49.21 35.26 19.90
CA VAL A 252 50.43 34.49 20.11
C VAL A 252 51.64 35.43 20.13
N LEU A 253 51.74 36.37 19.18
CA LEU A 253 52.85 37.33 19.08
C LEU A 253 52.94 38.28 20.29
N GLU A 254 51.81 38.68 20.85
CA GLU A 254 51.74 39.53 22.04
C GLU A 254 51.91 38.73 23.35
N GLY A 255 52.11 37.40 23.27
CA GLY A 255 52.32 36.54 24.44
C GLY A 255 51.07 36.32 25.29
N ARG A 256 49.87 36.55 24.74
CA ARG A 256 48.59 36.32 25.44
C ARG A 256 48.21 34.83 25.51
N VAL A 257 48.80 34.00 24.67
CA VAL A 257 48.60 32.55 24.66
C VAL A 257 49.59 31.88 25.62
N ALA A 258 49.07 31.17 26.63
CA ALA A 258 49.90 30.48 27.60
C ALA A 258 50.60 29.26 26.97
N ARG A 259 51.85 28.97 27.38
CA ARG A 259 52.64 27.83 26.88
C ARG A 259 51.89 26.49 26.90
N ARG A 260 51.15 26.22 27.97
CA ARG A 260 50.34 24.99 28.14
C ARG A 260 49.32 24.74 27.03
N GLU A 261 48.97 25.78 26.28
CA GLU A 261 47.99 25.70 25.20
C GLU A 261 48.58 25.10 23.92
N LEU A 262 49.90 25.22 23.71
CA LEU A 262 50.60 24.68 22.54
C LEU A 262 51.55 23.52 22.91
N GLU A 263 51.95 23.41 24.18
CA GLU A 263 52.88 22.38 24.64
C GLU A 263 52.34 20.96 24.37
N GLY A 264 53.12 20.16 23.63
CA GLY A 264 52.74 18.80 23.24
C GLY A 264 51.57 18.72 22.24
N LYS A 265 51.15 19.84 21.64
CA LYS A 265 50.07 19.91 20.65
C LYS A 265 50.61 19.96 19.22
N ASN A 266 49.86 19.41 18.28
CA ASN A 266 50.09 19.53 16.84
C ASN A 266 49.57 20.90 16.41
N VAL A 267 50.44 21.82 16.06
CA VAL A 267 50.07 23.19 15.72
C VAL A 267 49.92 23.32 14.22
N LEU A 268 48.77 23.81 13.75
CA LEU A 268 48.58 24.19 12.35
C LEU A 268 48.48 25.71 12.23
N VAL A 269 49.30 26.29 11.35
CA VAL A 269 49.32 27.73 11.08
C VAL A 269 48.76 27.96 9.68
N GLY A 270 47.83 28.89 9.51
CA GLY A 270 47.31 29.23 8.18
C GLY A 270 46.45 30.49 8.17
N SER A 271 46.13 30.95 6.96
CA SER A 271 45.29 32.14 6.76
C SER A 271 43.80 31.83 6.90
N VAL A 272 43.09 32.76 7.54
CA VAL A 272 41.63 32.75 7.71
C VAL A 272 41.04 34.13 7.35
N SER A 273 41.76 34.91 6.55
CA SER A 273 41.35 36.27 6.17
C SER A 273 40.06 36.27 5.36
N ARG A 274 39.08 37.10 5.72
CA ARG A 274 37.84 37.25 4.94
C ARG A 274 38.03 38.05 3.65
N THR A 275 39.19 38.66 3.47
CA THR A 275 39.53 39.39 2.24
C THR A 275 39.90 38.44 1.10
N ASP A 276 40.29 37.20 1.40
CA ASP A 276 40.67 36.23 0.39
C ASP A 276 39.69 35.05 0.36
N SER A 277 38.97 34.91 -0.75
CA SER A 277 38.02 33.80 -0.92
C SER A 277 38.71 32.46 -1.13
N GLU A 278 40.00 32.45 -1.53
CA GLU A 278 40.80 31.24 -1.62
C GLU A 278 41.13 30.64 -0.26
N ASP A 279 40.95 31.35 0.85
CA ASP A 279 41.17 30.76 2.19
C ASP A 279 39.99 29.90 2.66
N TYR A 280 38.93 29.75 1.85
CA TYR A 280 37.71 29.04 2.22
C TYR A 280 37.38 27.89 1.26
N ALA A 281 36.64 26.91 1.77
CA ALA A 281 36.14 25.76 1.01
C ALA A 281 34.67 25.49 1.34
N PHE A 282 33.97 24.81 0.42
CA PHE A 282 32.64 24.29 0.71
C PHE A 282 32.76 22.93 1.39
N THR A 283 31.97 22.71 2.43
CA THR A 283 31.96 21.47 3.21
C THR A 283 30.57 20.87 3.21
N PRO A 284 30.41 19.58 3.57
CA PRO A 284 29.10 18.95 3.69
C PRO A 284 28.14 19.71 4.60
N TYR A 285 28.65 20.46 5.60
CA TYR A 285 27.84 21.24 6.54
C TYR A 285 27.35 22.57 5.97
N SER A 286 28.16 23.27 5.16
CA SER A 286 27.82 24.59 4.65
C SER A 286 28.48 24.88 3.29
N LYS A 287 27.64 25.31 2.34
CA LYS A 287 28.03 25.85 1.03
C LYS A 287 28.13 27.39 1.02
N ARG A 288 28.04 28.06 2.18
CA ARG A 288 28.10 29.53 2.23
C ARG A 288 29.54 30.01 1.99
N ALA A 289 29.71 31.06 1.19
CA ALA A 289 31.00 31.71 1.01
C ALA A 289 31.54 32.24 2.35
N PHE A 290 32.86 32.21 2.53
CA PHE A 290 33.55 32.66 3.75
C PHE A 290 33.09 31.97 5.05
N ALA A 291 32.47 30.77 4.95
CA ALA A 291 31.96 30.06 6.13
C ALA A 291 32.97 29.07 6.71
N ASN A 292 33.67 28.31 5.85
CA ASN A 292 34.54 27.21 6.28
C ASN A 292 35.99 27.46 5.82
N PRO A 293 36.87 27.92 6.72
CA PRO A 293 38.28 28.12 6.42
C PRO A 293 38.98 26.82 6.02
N LYS A 294 39.86 26.88 5.02
CA LYS A 294 40.73 25.78 4.59
C LYS A 294 41.57 25.25 5.76
N LEU A 295 42.03 26.12 6.66
CA LEU A 295 42.78 25.72 7.86
C LEU A 295 42.01 24.71 8.73
N ILE A 296 40.70 24.91 8.93
CA ILE A 296 39.86 23.97 9.69
C ILE A 296 39.64 22.68 8.89
N VAL A 297 39.51 22.77 7.57
CA VAL A 297 39.40 21.57 6.71
C VAL A 297 40.69 20.74 6.79
N HIS A 298 41.86 21.37 6.72
CA HIS A 298 43.15 20.71 6.92
C HIS A 298 43.27 20.02 8.28
N ALA A 299 42.79 20.66 9.34
CA ALA A 299 42.76 20.09 10.68
C ALA A 299 41.92 18.80 10.72
N ASN A 300 40.73 18.80 10.10
CA ASN A 300 39.88 17.61 10.01
C ASN A 300 40.53 16.48 9.20
N ILE A 301 41.21 16.82 8.10
CA ILE A 301 41.91 15.81 7.29
C ILE A 301 43.05 15.20 8.10
N LEU A 302 43.88 16.02 8.76
CA LEU A 302 44.98 15.54 9.58
C LEU A 302 44.48 14.67 10.74
N GLU A 303 43.42 15.08 11.43
CA GLU A 303 42.81 14.29 12.51
C GLU A 303 42.32 12.93 11.98
N ALA A 304 41.66 12.91 10.81
CA ALA A 304 41.18 11.67 10.19
C ALA A 304 42.32 10.73 9.77
N VAL A 305 43.45 11.28 9.30
CA VAL A 305 44.65 10.51 8.98
C VAL A 305 45.30 9.96 10.25
N LEU A 306 45.50 10.80 11.28
CA LEU A 306 46.12 10.40 12.55
C LEU A 306 45.28 9.35 13.31
N GLY A 307 43.95 9.47 13.25
CA GLY A 307 43.02 8.54 13.87
C GLY A 307 42.65 7.32 13.02
N ASN A 308 43.09 7.27 11.75
CA ASN A 308 42.67 6.28 10.76
C ASN A 308 41.12 6.13 10.64
N ASP A 309 40.40 7.25 10.75
CA ASP A 309 38.92 7.33 10.76
C ASP A 309 38.33 7.66 9.38
N GLY A 310 38.86 7.01 8.34
CA GLY A 310 38.33 7.13 7.00
C GLY A 310 37.01 6.38 6.80
N ILE A 311 36.14 6.93 5.96
CA ILE A 311 34.85 6.37 5.60
C ILE A 311 35.04 5.34 4.49
N VAL A 312 34.58 4.11 4.75
CA VAL A 312 34.71 2.98 3.84
C VAL A 312 33.47 2.89 2.95
N ARG A 313 33.68 2.86 1.65
CA ARG A 313 32.61 2.61 0.68
C ARG A 313 32.23 1.12 0.66
N SER A 314 30.93 0.84 0.62
CA SER A 314 30.45 -0.53 0.44
C SER A 314 30.88 -1.07 -0.93
N PRO A 315 31.20 -2.37 -1.06
CA PRO A 315 31.43 -3.01 -2.35
C PRO A 315 30.23 -2.93 -3.29
N ASP A 316 30.47 -2.87 -4.61
CA ASP A 316 29.40 -2.72 -5.59
C ASP A 316 28.40 -3.90 -5.63
N TRP A 317 28.86 -5.13 -5.34
CA TRP A 317 27.97 -6.29 -5.27
C TRP A 317 26.89 -6.14 -4.20
N LEU A 318 27.21 -5.44 -3.09
CA LEU A 318 26.26 -5.21 -2.01
C LEU A 318 25.15 -4.26 -2.50
N ASN A 319 25.51 -3.22 -3.26
CA ASN A 319 24.54 -2.32 -3.87
C ASN A 319 23.60 -3.05 -4.84
N TRP A 320 24.15 -3.98 -5.62
CA TRP A 320 23.38 -4.84 -6.52
C TRP A 320 22.37 -5.70 -5.75
N LEU A 321 22.84 -6.38 -4.70
CA LEU A 321 22.02 -7.23 -3.85
C LEU A 321 20.92 -6.43 -3.13
N THR A 322 21.25 -5.31 -2.50
CA THR A 322 20.26 -4.48 -1.78
C THR A 322 19.21 -3.91 -2.73
N THR A 323 19.62 -3.44 -3.91
CA THR A 323 18.69 -2.94 -4.93
C THR A 323 17.74 -4.05 -5.39
N PHE A 324 18.27 -5.23 -5.72
CA PHE A 324 17.47 -6.36 -6.16
C PHE A 324 16.44 -6.80 -5.10
N LEU A 325 16.87 -6.95 -3.85
CA LEU A 325 15.99 -7.39 -2.76
C LEU A 325 14.88 -6.36 -2.48
N LEU A 326 15.22 -5.06 -2.45
CA LEU A 326 14.26 -4.00 -2.16
C LEU A 326 13.25 -3.84 -3.31
N VAL A 327 13.71 -3.83 -4.55
CA VAL A 327 12.83 -3.79 -5.74
C VAL A 327 11.91 -5.01 -5.76
N GLY A 328 12.46 -6.22 -5.58
CA GLY A 328 11.68 -7.45 -5.57
C GLY A 328 10.61 -7.45 -4.48
N PHE A 329 10.95 -6.98 -3.29
CA PHE A 329 9.99 -6.84 -2.20
C PHE A 329 8.88 -5.84 -2.52
N VAL A 330 9.19 -4.68 -3.12
CA VAL A 330 8.16 -3.68 -3.47
C VAL A 330 7.20 -4.23 -4.52
N ILE A 331 7.73 -4.85 -5.59
CA ILE A 331 6.90 -5.48 -6.61
C ILE A 331 6.00 -6.55 -5.98
N TRP A 332 6.58 -7.44 -5.16
CA TRP A 332 5.82 -8.46 -4.43
C TRP A 332 4.74 -7.87 -3.52
N SER A 333 5.07 -6.83 -2.75
CA SER A 333 4.15 -6.15 -1.84
C SER A 333 2.97 -5.52 -2.60
N VAL A 334 3.24 -4.87 -3.74
CA VAL A 334 2.22 -4.27 -4.60
C VAL A 334 1.26 -5.32 -5.15
N PHE A 335 1.71 -6.51 -5.51
CA PHE A 335 0.82 -7.58 -6.00
C PHE A 335 0.10 -8.36 -4.90
N THR A 336 0.58 -8.30 -3.65
CA THR A 336 0.06 -9.13 -2.55
C THR A 336 -0.95 -8.38 -1.69
N TYR A 337 -0.68 -7.12 -1.35
CA TYR A 337 -1.49 -6.35 -0.41
C TYR A 337 -2.42 -5.36 -1.11
N THR A 338 -3.36 -4.72 -0.39
CA THR A 338 -4.15 -3.61 -0.97
C THR A 338 -3.25 -2.40 -1.26
N PRO A 339 -3.62 -1.47 -2.18
CA PRO A 339 -2.77 -0.33 -2.53
C PRO A 339 -2.30 0.50 -1.33
N LEU A 340 -3.19 0.70 -0.33
CA LEU A 340 -2.88 1.50 0.86
C LEU A 340 -1.79 0.85 1.73
N TYR A 341 -1.90 -0.47 1.98
CA TYR A 341 -0.86 -1.24 2.64
C TYR A 341 0.43 -1.34 1.79
N GLY A 342 0.31 -1.39 0.47
CA GLY A 342 1.44 -1.35 -0.45
C GLY A 342 2.27 -0.08 -0.31
N VAL A 343 1.62 1.09 -0.30
CA VAL A 343 2.29 2.39 -0.04
C VAL A 343 2.96 2.37 1.33
N PHE A 344 2.23 1.97 2.36
CA PHE A 344 2.73 1.97 3.73
C PHE A 344 3.99 1.09 3.88
N ASN A 345 3.94 -0.14 3.37
CA ASN A 345 5.09 -1.06 3.40
C ASN A 345 6.30 -0.50 2.62
N THR A 346 6.05 0.16 1.49
CA THR A 346 7.11 0.77 0.67
C THR A 346 7.78 1.94 1.40
N LEU A 347 6.99 2.82 2.03
CA LEU A 347 7.50 3.94 2.82
C LEU A 347 8.26 3.46 4.06
N LEU A 348 7.74 2.45 4.75
CA LEU A 348 8.38 1.84 5.92
C LEU A 348 9.72 1.22 5.54
N LEU A 349 9.77 0.48 4.43
CA LEU A 349 10.99 -0.15 3.93
C LEU A 349 12.04 0.90 3.52
N ALA A 350 11.64 1.93 2.76
CA ALA A 350 12.54 3.01 2.35
C ALA A 350 13.10 3.75 3.57
N SER A 351 12.25 4.08 4.54
CA SER A 351 12.67 4.75 5.78
C SER A 351 13.59 3.86 6.61
N GLY A 352 13.26 2.58 6.75
CA GLY A 352 14.09 1.60 7.46
C GLY A 352 15.48 1.45 6.82
N PHE A 353 15.55 1.43 5.48
CA PHE A 353 16.81 1.35 4.75
C PHE A 353 17.68 2.60 4.97
N LEU A 354 17.11 3.81 4.89
CA LEU A 354 17.79 5.07 5.21
C LEU A 354 18.33 5.08 6.66
N VAL A 355 17.53 4.60 7.62
CA VAL A 355 17.92 4.54 9.03
C VAL A 355 19.07 3.55 9.25
N VAL A 356 18.99 2.36 8.68
CA VAL A 356 20.07 1.36 8.75
C VAL A 356 21.36 1.91 8.13
N GLY A 357 21.25 2.58 6.99
CA GLY A 357 22.37 3.27 6.35
C GLY A 357 22.97 4.36 7.23
N GLN A 358 22.15 5.21 7.87
CA GLN A 358 22.61 6.23 8.81
C GLN A 358 23.32 5.63 10.04
N ILE A 359 22.81 4.51 10.58
CA ILE A 359 23.43 3.81 11.70
C ILE A 359 24.79 3.24 11.29
N LEU A 360 24.88 2.57 10.14
CA LEU A 360 26.14 2.02 9.64
C LEU A 360 27.17 3.10 9.31
N PHE A 361 26.72 4.22 8.75
CA PHE A 361 27.55 5.39 8.51
C PHE A 361 28.07 6.00 9.81
N SER A 362 27.20 6.18 10.81
CA SER A 362 27.56 6.86 12.07
C SER A 362 28.43 6.01 13.00
N VAL A 363 28.10 4.71 13.13
CA VAL A 363 28.75 3.79 14.08
C VAL A 363 29.97 3.12 13.48
N ARG A 364 29.90 2.73 12.20
CA ARG A 364 30.96 1.96 11.55
C ARG A 364 31.70 2.74 10.46
N ALA A 365 31.41 4.02 10.22
CA ALA A 365 31.97 4.76 9.08
C ALA A 365 31.84 3.99 7.76
N LEU A 366 30.78 3.19 7.62
CA LEU A 366 30.51 2.38 6.44
C LEU A 366 29.45 3.10 5.62
N TRP A 367 29.81 3.52 4.42
CA TRP A 367 28.93 4.21 3.51
C TRP A 367 28.36 3.23 2.49
N ILE A 368 27.07 2.94 2.64
CA ILE A 368 26.28 2.16 1.69
C ILE A 368 25.71 3.11 0.63
N ARG A 369 25.77 2.71 -0.64
CA ARG A 369 25.09 3.43 -1.72
C ARG A 369 23.59 3.22 -1.59
N GLU A 370 22.84 4.32 -1.59
CA GLU A 370 21.39 4.30 -1.37
C GLU A 370 20.61 4.87 -2.55
N ALA A 371 21.26 5.62 -3.44
CA ALA A 371 20.59 6.22 -4.58
C ALA A 371 19.92 5.17 -5.50
N GLN A 372 20.62 4.11 -5.91
CA GLN A 372 20.02 3.07 -6.76
C GLN A 372 18.86 2.35 -6.09
N PRO A 373 18.97 1.85 -4.84
CA PRO A 373 17.83 1.23 -4.15
C PRO A 373 16.62 2.14 -4.01
N LEU A 374 16.81 3.42 -3.65
CA LEU A 374 15.70 4.36 -3.45
C LEU A 374 14.98 4.69 -4.77
N VAL A 375 15.75 4.93 -5.84
CA VAL A 375 15.18 5.13 -7.18
C VAL A 375 14.49 3.85 -7.65
N GLY A 376 15.05 2.68 -7.35
CA GLY A 376 14.42 1.38 -7.65
C GLY A 376 13.12 1.15 -6.91
N ILE A 377 13.04 1.51 -5.63
CA ILE A 377 11.79 1.48 -4.85
C ILE A 377 10.73 2.36 -5.52
N PHE A 378 11.09 3.61 -5.87
CA PHE A 378 10.16 4.52 -6.54
C PHE A 378 9.69 4.00 -7.89
N LEU A 379 10.63 3.58 -8.75
CA LEU A 379 10.35 3.16 -10.12
C LEU A 379 9.57 1.83 -10.16
N SER A 380 9.90 0.89 -9.27
CA SER A 380 9.17 -0.37 -9.14
C SER A 380 7.72 -0.14 -8.70
N TYR A 381 7.49 0.76 -7.74
CA TYR A 381 6.14 1.14 -7.34
C TYR A 381 5.38 1.84 -8.48
N TYR A 382 6.03 2.79 -9.15
CA TYR A 382 5.48 3.53 -10.28
C TYR A 382 5.07 2.63 -11.46
N LEU A 383 5.83 1.56 -11.74
CA LEU A 383 5.52 0.62 -12.81
C LEU A 383 4.51 -0.47 -12.37
N ALA A 384 4.63 -0.99 -11.15
CA ALA A 384 3.81 -2.10 -10.68
C ALA A 384 2.34 -1.70 -10.40
N VAL A 385 2.11 -0.49 -9.88
CA VAL A 385 0.74 -0.04 -9.53
C VAL A 385 -0.16 0.12 -10.75
N PRO A 386 0.22 0.85 -11.82
CA PRO A 386 -0.59 0.95 -13.03
C PRO A 386 -0.85 -0.41 -13.65
N TYR A 387 0.18 -1.27 -13.73
CA TYR A 387 0.03 -2.62 -14.26
C TYR A 387 -1.01 -3.44 -13.46
N ARG A 388 -0.93 -3.39 -12.12
CA ARG A 388 -1.92 -4.03 -11.25
C ARG A 388 -3.33 -3.47 -11.47
N LEU A 389 -3.46 -2.15 -11.54
CA LEU A 389 -4.76 -1.50 -11.76
C LEU A 389 -5.38 -1.97 -13.07
N ILE A 390 -4.61 -2.03 -14.15
CA ILE A 390 -5.07 -2.53 -15.45
C ILE A 390 -5.58 -3.98 -15.34
N GLN A 391 -4.85 -4.85 -14.63
CA GLN A 391 -5.27 -6.23 -14.39
C GLN A 391 -6.56 -6.32 -13.57
N GLU A 392 -6.72 -5.51 -12.52
CA GLU A 392 -7.95 -5.47 -11.71
C GLU A 392 -9.13 -4.93 -12.51
N TYR A 393 -8.94 -3.87 -13.31
CA TYR A 393 -9.97 -3.33 -14.20
C TYR A 393 -10.43 -4.37 -15.22
N LYS A 394 -9.50 -5.08 -15.86
CA LYS A 394 -9.83 -6.14 -16.82
C LYS A 394 -10.68 -7.24 -16.18
N ARG A 395 -10.30 -7.71 -14.99
CA ARG A 395 -11.10 -8.70 -14.24
C ARG A 395 -12.50 -8.19 -13.93
N ARG A 396 -12.64 -6.95 -13.44
CA ARG A 396 -13.96 -6.36 -13.15
C ARG A 396 -14.83 -6.25 -14.40
N TRP A 397 -14.24 -5.85 -15.51
CA TRP A 397 -14.92 -5.78 -16.81
C TRP A 397 -15.44 -7.15 -17.24
N ASP A 398 -14.60 -8.18 -17.18
CA ASP A 398 -14.99 -9.56 -17.53
C ASP A 398 -16.15 -10.07 -16.66
N TYR A 399 -16.16 -9.72 -15.36
CA TYR A 399 -17.27 -10.05 -14.47
C TYR A 399 -18.55 -9.30 -14.82
N GLN A 400 -18.45 -8.01 -15.15
CA GLN A 400 -19.62 -7.21 -15.55
C GLN A 400 -20.25 -7.75 -16.83
N GLN A 401 -19.44 -8.06 -17.84
CA GLN A 401 -19.90 -8.65 -19.11
C GLN A 401 -20.62 -9.99 -18.88
N LYS A 402 -20.03 -10.88 -18.07
CA LYS A 402 -20.68 -12.16 -17.74
C LYS A 402 -22.02 -11.96 -17.01
N ASN A 403 -22.08 -11.01 -16.08
CA ASN A 403 -23.30 -10.74 -15.34
C ASN A 403 -24.39 -10.10 -16.21
N GLU A 404 -24.01 -9.23 -17.15
CA GLU A 404 -24.92 -8.63 -18.12
C GLU A 404 -25.55 -9.70 -19.03
N ILE A 405 -24.73 -10.59 -19.59
CA ILE A 405 -25.20 -11.72 -20.40
C ILE A 405 -26.16 -12.61 -19.60
N LEU A 406 -25.84 -12.90 -18.33
CA LEU A 406 -26.72 -13.70 -17.46
C LEU A 406 -28.07 -13.01 -17.22
N MET A 407 -28.09 -11.70 -16.99
CA MET A 407 -29.35 -10.96 -16.83
C MET A 407 -30.18 -10.97 -18.11
N GLN A 408 -29.55 -10.77 -19.28
CA GLN A 408 -30.24 -10.83 -20.57
C GLN A 408 -30.87 -12.20 -20.83
N VAL A 409 -30.16 -13.28 -20.48
CA VAL A 409 -30.68 -14.66 -20.61
C VAL A 409 -31.90 -14.88 -19.71
N GLU A 410 -31.89 -14.40 -18.47
CA GLU A 410 -33.02 -14.56 -17.56
C GLU A 410 -34.24 -13.74 -18.01
N GLU A 411 -34.02 -12.53 -18.54
CA GLU A 411 -35.08 -11.69 -19.09
C GLU A 411 -35.72 -12.34 -20.33
N LEU A 412 -34.90 -12.86 -21.27
CA LEU A 412 -35.38 -13.59 -22.44
C LEU A 412 -36.20 -14.81 -22.06
N LYS A 413 -35.72 -15.61 -21.10
CA LYS A 413 -36.45 -16.77 -20.57
C LYS A 413 -37.82 -16.38 -20.01
N THR A 414 -37.86 -15.31 -19.21
CA THR A 414 -39.11 -14.81 -18.60
C THR A 414 -40.10 -14.30 -19.66
N ASN A 415 -39.62 -13.53 -20.63
CA ASN A 415 -40.45 -12.99 -21.71
C ASN A 415 -40.98 -14.10 -22.62
N PHE A 416 -40.14 -15.09 -22.96
CA PHE A 416 -40.55 -16.26 -23.74
C PHE A 416 -41.68 -17.04 -23.05
N LEU A 417 -41.55 -17.33 -21.74
CA LEU A 417 -42.58 -18.06 -20.99
C LEU A 417 -43.91 -17.30 -20.92
N ARG A 418 -43.87 -15.97 -20.82
CA ARG A 418 -45.08 -15.13 -20.86
C ARG A 418 -45.78 -15.18 -22.21
N LEU A 419 -45.02 -15.04 -23.30
CA LEU A 419 -45.55 -15.06 -24.67
C LEU A 419 -46.20 -16.42 -24.98
N VAL A 420 -45.46 -17.52 -24.76
CA VAL A 420 -45.96 -18.88 -25.03
C VAL A 420 -47.26 -19.14 -24.27
N THR A 421 -47.37 -18.66 -23.04
CA THR A 421 -48.60 -18.86 -22.27
C THR A 421 -49.80 -18.13 -22.86
N HIS A 422 -49.66 -16.85 -23.20
CA HIS A 422 -50.76 -16.07 -23.79
C HIS A 422 -51.29 -16.77 -25.06
N ASP A 423 -50.38 -17.26 -25.88
CA ASP A 423 -50.71 -17.92 -27.14
C ASP A 423 -51.29 -19.32 -26.96
N LEU A 424 -51.02 -20.00 -25.84
CA LEU A 424 -51.69 -21.26 -25.48
C LEU A 424 -53.08 -21.05 -24.87
N LYS A 425 -53.31 -19.97 -24.10
CA LYS A 425 -54.61 -19.71 -23.45
C LYS A 425 -55.73 -19.47 -24.48
N THR A 426 -55.41 -18.77 -25.56
CA THR A 426 -56.35 -18.40 -26.61
C THR A 426 -56.99 -19.60 -27.35
N PRO A 427 -56.23 -20.58 -27.88
CA PRO A 427 -56.81 -21.77 -28.52
C PRO A 427 -57.56 -22.66 -27.53
N VAL A 428 -57.09 -22.77 -26.29
CA VAL A 428 -57.76 -23.53 -25.22
C VAL A 428 -59.13 -22.92 -24.92
N ALA A 429 -59.24 -21.60 -24.74
CA ALA A 429 -60.53 -20.92 -24.57
C ALA A 429 -61.48 -21.10 -25.77
N ARG A 430 -60.95 -21.16 -27.01
CA ARG A 430 -61.75 -21.43 -28.20
C ARG A 430 -62.31 -22.85 -28.22
N ILE A 431 -61.51 -23.86 -27.86
CA ILE A 431 -61.96 -25.26 -27.75
C ILE A 431 -63.08 -25.36 -26.72
N GLN A 432 -62.90 -24.73 -25.56
CA GLN A 432 -63.90 -24.69 -24.49
C GLN A 432 -65.22 -24.07 -24.96
N GLY A 433 -65.16 -22.88 -25.56
CA GLY A 433 -66.35 -22.17 -26.02
C GLY A 433 -67.11 -22.88 -27.14
N LEU A 434 -66.40 -23.57 -28.03
CA LEU A 434 -67.03 -24.41 -29.05
C LEU A 434 -67.72 -25.64 -28.44
N ALA A 435 -67.04 -26.33 -27.52
CA ALA A 435 -67.62 -27.48 -26.81
C ALA A 435 -68.88 -27.08 -26.01
N GLU A 436 -68.81 -25.97 -25.27
CA GLU A 436 -69.93 -25.42 -24.51
C GLU A 436 -71.10 -25.01 -25.43
N MET A 437 -70.80 -24.41 -26.59
CA MET A 437 -71.82 -24.02 -27.56
C MET A 437 -72.57 -25.24 -28.12
N VAL A 438 -71.86 -26.31 -28.47
CA VAL A 438 -72.46 -27.55 -28.97
C VAL A 438 -73.33 -28.19 -27.87
N LEU A 439 -72.82 -28.24 -26.63
CA LEU A 439 -73.53 -28.80 -25.49
C LEU A 439 -74.82 -28.02 -25.17
N ARG A 440 -74.81 -26.68 -25.27
CA ARG A 440 -75.99 -25.82 -25.01
C ARG A 440 -77.00 -25.79 -26.16
N LYS A 441 -76.55 -25.66 -27.43
CA LYS A 441 -77.44 -25.46 -28.58
C LYS A 441 -77.98 -26.75 -29.20
N SER A 442 -77.24 -27.85 -29.08
CA SER A 442 -77.60 -29.14 -29.69
C SER A 442 -77.92 -30.22 -28.66
N SER A 443 -78.08 -29.86 -27.38
CA SER A 443 -78.30 -30.80 -26.26
C SER A 443 -79.42 -31.82 -26.50
N SER A 444 -80.49 -31.45 -27.19
CA SER A 444 -81.62 -32.34 -27.47
C SER A 444 -81.39 -33.31 -28.64
N ARG A 445 -80.31 -33.13 -29.40
CA ARG A 445 -79.96 -33.94 -30.60
C ARG A 445 -78.71 -34.81 -30.40
N LEU A 446 -78.00 -34.62 -29.29
CA LEU A 446 -76.81 -35.39 -28.94
C LEU A 446 -77.22 -36.67 -28.19
N ASP A 447 -76.60 -37.79 -28.53
CA ASP A 447 -76.72 -39.00 -27.73
C ASP A 447 -75.99 -38.87 -26.38
N SER A 448 -76.16 -39.85 -25.49
CA SER A 448 -75.53 -39.85 -24.17
C SER A 448 -73.99 -39.87 -24.21
N LEU A 449 -73.42 -40.60 -25.17
CA LEU A 449 -71.98 -40.74 -25.36
C LEU A 449 -71.35 -39.45 -25.94
N GLU A 450 -72.04 -38.77 -26.85
CA GLU A 450 -71.62 -37.48 -27.42
C GLU A 450 -71.60 -36.37 -26.35
N LYS A 451 -72.59 -36.37 -25.44
CA LYS A 451 -72.61 -35.44 -24.30
C LYS A 451 -71.47 -35.72 -23.32
N GLU A 452 -71.22 -36.98 -23.02
CA GLU A 452 -70.12 -37.42 -22.16
C GLU A 452 -68.76 -37.01 -22.76
N ASN A 453 -68.55 -37.24 -24.06
CA ASN A 453 -67.32 -36.83 -24.76
C ASN A 453 -67.11 -35.31 -24.78
N LEU A 454 -68.17 -34.51 -25.00
CA LEU A 454 -68.07 -33.04 -24.94
C LEU A 454 -67.75 -32.56 -23.52
N GLN A 455 -68.34 -33.20 -22.50
CA GLN A 455 -68.02 -32.91 -21.10
C GLN A 455 -66.56 -33.26 -20.78
N HIS A 456 -66.03 -34.37 -21.31
CA HIS A 456 -64.62 -34.72 -21.19
C HIS A 456 -63.70 -33.68 -21.86
N ILE A 457 -64.05 -33.18 -23.05
CA ILE A 457 -63.30 -32.10 -23.72
C ILE A 457 -63.30 -30.83 -22.88
N MET A 458 -64.45 -30.43 -22.33
CA MET A 458 -64.55 -29.26 -21.44
C MET A 458 -63.65 -29.43 -20.21
N ASN A 459 -63.76 -30.56 -19.51
CA ASN A 459 -62.95 -30.85 -18.33
C ASN A 459 -61.44 -30.85 -18.66
N SER A 460 -61.05 -31.45 -19.78
CA SER A 460 -59.64 -31.49 -20.22
C SER A 460 -59.10 -30.10 -20.57
N THR A 461 -59.95 -29.24 -21.11
CA THR A 461 -59.61 -27.85 -21.48
C THR A 461 -59.48 -26.97 -20.23
N ASP A 462 -60.34 -27.19 -19.22
CA ASP A 462 -60.22 -26.56 -17.91
C ASP A 462 -58.96 -26.99 -17.16
N GLU A 463 -58.64 -28.29 -17.17
CA GLU A 463 -57.38 -28.81 -16.62
C GLU A 463 -56.15 -28.17 -17.28
N LEU A 464 -56.15 -28.03 -18.60
CA LEU A 464 -55.07 -27.41 -19.35
C LEU A 464 -54.95 -25.91 -19.04
N ASN A 465 -56.08 -25.18 -18.93
CA ASN A 465 -56.08 -23.79 -18.49
C ASN A 465 -55.49 -23.62 -17.08
N HIS A 466 -55.82 -24.54 -16.17
CA HIS A 466 -55.31 -24.55 -14.81
C HIS A 466 -53.80 -24.85 -14.79
N PHE A 467 -53.33 -25.80 -15.59
CA PHE A 467 -51.91 -26.12 -15.75
C PHE A 467 -51.11 -24.92 -16.29
N ILE A 468 -51.57 -24.32 -17.38
CA ILE A 468 -50.97 -23.13 -17.99
C ILE A 468 -50.87 -21.98 -16.97
N SER A 469 -51.94 -21.75 -16.20
CA SER A 469 -51.97 -20.71 -15.16
C SER A 469 -50.99 -21.01 -14.03
N SER A 470 -50.87 -22.28 -13.63
CA SER A 470 -49.94 -22.73 -12.58
C SER A 470 -48.47 -22.56 -13.00
N VAL A 471 -48.15 -22.82 -14.28
CA VAL A 471 -46.78 -22.63 -14.83
C VAL A 471 -46.40 -21.15 -14.88
N LEU A 472 -47.33 -20.27 -15.24
CA LEU A 472 -47.10 -18.83 -15.15
C LEU A 472 -46.87 -18.37 -13.73
N GLU A 473 -47.68 -18.86 -12.80
CA GLU A 473 -47.57 -18.51 -11.38
C GLU A 473 -46.22 -18.96 -10.82
N LEU A 474 -45.79 -20.18 -11.14
CA LEU A 474 -44.44 -20.66 -10.84
C LEU A 474 -43.36 -19.75 -11.42
N THR A 475 -43.48 -19.34 -12.68
CA THR A 475 -42.49 -18.46 -13.34
C THR A 475 -42.43 -17.07 -12.70
N LYS A 476 -43.58 -16.50 -12.29
CA LYS A 476 -43.65 -15.23 -11.56
C LYS A 476 -43.04 -15.34 -10.16
N VAL A 477 -43.27 -16.47 -9.50
CA VAL A 477 -42.71 -16.79 -8.20
C VAL A 477 -41.19 -16.93 -8.28
N GLU A 478 -40.65 -17.67 -9.27
CA GLU A 478 -39.21 -17.88 -9.45
C GLU A 478 -38.45 -16.61 -9.86
N SER A 479 -39.07 -15.76 -10.68
CA SER A 479 -38.46 -14.50 -11.11
C SER A 479 -38.43 -13.43 -10.00
N SER A 480 -38.84 -13.76 -8.77
CA SER A 480 -38.87 -12.86 -7.60
C SER A 480 -39.70 -11.59 -7.81
N GLN A 481 -40.70 -11.63 -8.71
CA GLN A 481 -41.55 -10.48 -9.04
C GLN A 481 -42.86 -10.45 -8.24
N THR A 482 -43.03 -11.32 -7.25
CA THR A 482 -44.27 -11.39 -6.46
C THR A 482 -44.16 -10.49 -5.23
N THR A 483 -44.71 -9.28 -5.32
CA THR A 483 -44.90 -8.36 -4.20
C THR A 483 -46.20 -8.69 -3.47
N LEU A 484 -46.16 -8.87 -2.14
CA LEU A 484 -47.36 -9.10 -1.33
C LEU A 484 -48.16 -7.81 -1.16
N ASN A 485 -49.48 -7.87 -1.39
CA ASN A 485 -50.39 -6.80 -1.03
C ASN A 485 -51.05 -7.13 0.32
N LEU A 486 -50.36 -6.77 1.42
CA LEU A 486 -50.80 -7.10 2.77
C LEU A 486 -51.94 -6.19 3.23
N GLU A 487 -53.08 -6.80 3.56
CA GLU A 487 -54.25 -6.15 4.12
C GLU A 487 -54.56 -6.72 5.51
N SER A 488 -55.07 -5.88 6.42
CA SER A 488 -55.49 -6.33 7.75
C SER A 488 -56.87 -6.98 7.65
N LYS A 489 -56.95 -8.30 7.77
CA LYS A 489 -58.19 -9.05 7.59
C LYS A 489 -58.31 -10.21 8.56
N ASP A 490 -59.53 -10.47 9.00
CA ASP A 490 -59.88 -11.69 9.73
C ASP A 490 -59.82 -12.90 8.77
N VAL A 491 -58.97 -13.88 9.10
CA VAL A 491 -58.76 -15.11 8.32
C VAL A 491 -60.03 -15.95 8.26
N ASN A 492 -60.84 -15.96 9.32
CA ASN A 492 -62.09 -16.73 9.35
C ASN A 492 -63.02 -16.26 8.23
N GLN A 493 -63.11 -14.95 7.98
CA GLN A 493 -63.91 -14.39 6.87
C GLN A 493 -63.36 -14.77 5.48
N VAL A 494 -62.05 -15.02 5.36
CA VAL A 494 -61.46 -15.52 4.11
C VAL A 494 -61.81 -16.98 3.93
N LEU A 495 -61.71 -17.77 5.00
CA LEU A 495 -62.00 -19.19 5.03
C LEU A 495 -63.47 -19.50 4.73
N GLU A 496 -64.41 -18.80 5.38
CA GLU A 496 -65.85 -18.92 5.14
C GLU A 496 -66.18 -18.71 3.65
N ARG A 497 -65.67 -17.61 3.05
CA ARG A 497 -65.86 -17.31 1.62
C ARG A 497 -65.25 -18.36 0.69
N VAL A 498 -64.18 -19.04 1.10
CA VAL A 498 -63.59 -20.14 0.32
C VAL A 498 -64.47 -21.38 0.45
N VAL A 499 -64.93 -21.73 1.65
CA VAL A 499 -65.79 -22.90 1.90
C VAL A 499 -67.12 -22.78 1.16
N GLU A 500 -67.75 -21.60 1.15
CA GLU A 500 -68.99 -21.34 0.38
C GLU A 500 -68.87 -21.72 -1.10
N ARG A 501 -67.68 -21.57 -1.71
CA ARG A 501 -67.45 -21.93 -3.12
C ARG A 501 -67.45 -23.43 -3.35
N PHE A 502 -67.16 -24.21 -2.32
CA PHE A 502 -67.11 -25.67 -2.36
C PHE A 502 -68.42 -26.34 -1.94
N ASP A 503 -69.49 -25.59 -1.63
CA ASP A 503 -70.79 -26.15 -1.25
C ASP A 503 -71.38 -27.10 -2.30
N ALA A 504 -71.30 -26.73 -3.58
CA ALA A 504 -71.81 -27.58 -4.66
C ALA A 504 -70.93 -28.83 -4.86
N GLN A 505 -69.60 -28.66 -4.82
CA GLN A 505 -68.63 -29.74 -5.03
C GLN A 505 -68.69 -30.76 -3.88
N SER A 506 -68.68 -30.30 -2.63
CA SER A 506 -68.78 -31.16 -1.44
C SER A 506 -70.07 -31.99 -1.43
N ARG A 507 -71.21 -31.41 -1.80
CA ARG A 507 -72.49 -32.13 -1.98
C ARG A 507 -72.41 -33.18 -3.09
N SER A 508 -71.80 -32.85 -4.24
CA SER A 508 -71.65 -33.80 -5.34
C SER A 508 -70.70 -34.96 -5.02
N SER A 509 -69.65 -34.70 -4.24
CA SER A 509 -68.68 -35.70 -3.78
C SER A 509 -69.17 -36.48 -2.54
N GLY A 510 -70.29 -36.07 -1.93
CA GLY A 510 -70.84 -36.69 -0.73
C GLY A 510 -70.03 -36.44 0.55
N VAL A 511 -69.19 -35.40 0.58
CA VAL A 511 -68.32 -35.06 1.72
C VAL A 511 -68.93 -33.94 2.54
N LYS A 512 -68.93 -34.04 3.88
CA LYS A 512 -69.43 -32.99 4.77
C LYS A 512 -68.29 -32.10 5.23
N ILE A 513 -68.43 -30.77 5.09
CA ILE A 513 -67.45 -29.82 5.62
C ILE A 513 -67.98 -29.26 6.95
N ARG A 514 -67.20 -29.40 8.01
CA ARG A 514 -67.50 -28.85 9.33
C ARG A 514 -66.45 -27.81 9.72
N MET A 515 -66.89 -26.62 10.10
CA MET A 515 -66.02 -25.54 10.57
C MET A 515 -66.12 -25.39 12.09
N ASN A 516 -64.97 -25.31 12.76
CA ASN A 516 -64.85 -24.97 14.17
C ASN A 516 -63.83 -23.83 14.32
N LEU A 517 -64.31 -22.60 14.22
CA LEU A 517 -63.47 -21.41 14.11
C LEU A 517 -63.42 -20.68 15.45
N GLU A 518 -62.23 -20.54 16.04
CA GLU A 518 -62.05 -19.66 17.19
C GLU A 518 -62.13 -18.18 16.76
N PRO A 519 -62.58 -17.27 17.64
CA PRO A 519 -62.57 -15.84 17.34
C PRO A 519 -61.12 -15.35 17.15
N LEU A 520 -60.78 -14.89 15.94
CA LEU A 520 -59.44 -14.41 15.61
C LEU A 520 -59.41 -12.88 15.47
N PHE A 521 -58.30 -12.26 15.90
CA PHE A 521 -58.04 -10.87 15.54
C PHE A 521 -57.60 -10.74 14.07
N PRO A 522 -57.89 -9.62 13.39
CA PRO A 522 -57.41 -9.38 12.04
C PRO A 522 -55.87 -9.41 11.98
N ILE A 523 -55.33 -10.21 11.06
CA ILE A 523 -53.88 -10.30 10.80
C ILE A 523 -53.53 -9.67 9.45
N ARG A 524 -52.25 -9.33 9.25
CA ARG A 524 -51.78 -8.78 7.97
C ARG A 524 -51.47 -9.89 6.98
N ILE A 525 -52.30 -10.04 5.97
CA ILE A 525 -52.17 -11.07 4.93
C ILE A 525 -52.50 -10.52 3.55
N ASP A 526 -51.93 -11.12 2.51
CA ASP A 526 -52.45 -10.98 1.16
C ASP A 526 -53.66 -11.90 1.01
N VAL A 527 -54.86 -11.29 1.09
CA VAL A 527 -56.14 -11.99 1.05
C VAL A 527 -56.27 -12.87 -0.21
N SER A 528 -55.71 -12.42 -1.33
CA SER A 528 -55.81 -13.14 -2.61
C SER A 528 -54.95 -14.41 -2.63
N LEU A 529 -53.72 -14.32 -2.08
CA LEU A 529 -52.79 -15.45 -2.04
C LEU A 529 -53.19 -16.45 -0.96
N ILE A 530 -53.59 -15.99 0.23
CA ILE A 530 -54.09 -16.88 1.29
C ILE A 530 -55.38 -17.60 0.86
N ALA A 531 -56.30 -16.93 0.16
CA ALA A 531 -57.46 -17.59 -0.41
C ALA A 531 -57.07 -18.72 -1.39
N LYS A 532 -56.00 -18.56 -2.18
CA LYS A 532 -55.48 -19.63 -3.05
C LYS A 532 -54.88 -20.80 -2.28
N VAL A 533 -54.09 -20.52 -1.24
CA VAL A 533 -53.55 -21.53 -0.32
C VAL A 533 -54.69 -22.38 0.25
N LEU A 534 -55.73 -21.73 0.79
CA LEU A 534 -56.89 -22.39 1.37
C LEU A 534 -57.68 -23.18 0.33
N THR A 535 -57.94 -22.59 -0.85
CA THR A 535 -58.63 -23.26 -1.95
C THR A 535 -57.91 -24.54 -2.36
N ASN A 536 -56.58 -24.50 -2.48
CA ASN A 536 -55.80 -25.66 -2.88
C ASN A 536 -55.80 -26.78 -1.83
N ILE A 537 -55.73 -26.45 -0.54
CA ILE A 537 -55.78 -27.45 0.53
C ILE A 537 -57.18 -28.06 0.66
N ILE A 538 -58.24 -27.24 0.59
CA ILE A 538 -59.63 -27.70 0.71
C ILE A 538 -60.04 -28.53 -0.52
N ASP A 539 -59.63 -28.12 -1.73
CA ASP A 539 -59.88 -28.89 -2.94
C ASP A 539 -59.20 -30.27 -2.88
N ASN A 540 -57.95 -30.33 -2.38
CA ASN A 540 -57.28 -31.61 -2.14
C ASN A 540 -58.04 -32.46 -1.11
N ALA A 541 -58.47 -31.87 0.01
CA ALA A 541 -59.23 -32.58 1.03
C ALA A 541 -60.52 -33.20 0.46
N ILE A 542 -61.27 -32.46 -0.38
CA ILE A 542 -62.50 -32.97 -1.02
C ILE A 542 -62.19 -34.06 -2.05
N LYS A 543 -61.17 -33.86 -2.90
CA LYS A 543 -60.81 -34.79 -3.99
C LYS A 543 -60.34 -36.15 -3.50
N TYR A 544 -59.66 -36.20 -2.36
CA TYR A 544 -59.02 -37.41 -1.83
C TYR A 544 -59.81 -38.07 -0.70
N SER A 545 -60.99 -37.53 -0.34
CA SER A 545 -61.88 -38.10 0.67
C SER A 545 -63.00 -38.96 0.06
N PRO A 546 -63.35 -40.12 0.66
CA PRO A 546 -64.44 -40.97 0.18
C PRO A 546 -65.81 -40.34 0.48
N ALA A 547 -66.84 -40.70 -0.27
CA ALA A 547 -68.21 -40.24 -0.02
C ALA A 547 -68.70 -40.70 1.38
N GLY A 548 -69.31 -39.78 2.14
CA GLY A 548 -69.78 -39.97 3.51
C GLY A 548 -68.80 -39.51 4.60
N SER A 549 -67.58 -39.11 4.22
CA SER A 549 -66.56 -38.57 5.14
C SER A 549 -66.83 -37.14 5.61
N GLU A 550 -66.15 -36.75 6.69
CA GLU A 550 -66.15 -35.38 7.21
C GLU A 550 -64.77 -34.71 7.04
N ILE A 551 -64.76 -33.49 6.50
CA ILE A 551 -63.60 -32.59 6.51
C ILE A 551 -63.79 -31.58 7.65
N LEU A 552 -62.89 -31.59 8.61
CA LEU A 552 -62.90 -30.67 9.74
C LEU A 552 -61.91 -29.53 9.50
N ILE A 553 -62.42 -28.30 9.45
CA ILE A 553 -61.62 -27.09 9.34
C ILE A 553 -61.64 -26.36 10.68
N GLN A 554 -60.46 -26.08 11.24
CA GLN A 554 -60.33 -25.37 12.51
C GLN A 554 -59.39 -24.19 12.39
N THR A 555 -59.66 -23.16 13.19
CA THR A 555 -58.73 -22.06 13.42
C THR A 555 -58.46 -21.91 14.90
N VAL A 556 -57.21 -21.69 15.27
CA VAL A 556 -56.76 -21.56 16.66
C VAL A 556 -55.84 -20.36 16.79
N ASP A 557 -56.09 -19.52 17.80
CA ASP A 557 -55.19 -18.44 18.17
C ASP A 557 -54.09 -18.96 19.13
N LEU A 558 -52.83 -18.95 18.68
CA LEU A 558 -51.68 -19.35 19.51
C LEU A 558 -50.92 -18.13 20.07
N GLY A 559 -51.54 -16.95 20.07
CA GLY A 559 -50.99 -15.69 20.58
C GLY A 559 -50.14 -14.96 19.54
N ASP A 560 -48.97 -15.52 19.21
CA ASP A 560 -48.05 -14.90 18.22
C ASP A 560 -48.33 -15.35 16.78
N THR A 561 -49.07 -16.45 16.62
CA THR A 561 -49.42 -17.04 15.32
C THR A 561 -50.86 -17.54 15.32
N VAL A 562 -51.50 -17.48 14.16
CA VAL A 562 -52.77 -18.14 13.87
C VAL A 562 -52.49 -19.48 13.21
N GLU A 563 -53.05 -20.57 13.74
CA GLU A 563 -53.06 -21.89 13.09
C GLU A 563 -54.40 -22.09 12.37
N ILE A 564 -54.33 -22.48 11.09
CA ILE A 564 -55.47 -22.95 10.31
C ILE A 564 -55.22 -24.42 9.99
N SER A 565 -56.10 -25.31 10.44
CA SER A 565 -55.96 -26.74 10.21
C SER A 565 -57.10 -27.29 9.38
N VAL A 566 -56.79 -28.08 8.35
CA VAL A 566 -57.75 -28.82 7.53
C VAL A 566 -57.47 -30.30 7.71
N LYS A 567 -58.40 -31.02 8.32
CA LYS A 567 -58.34 -32.46 8.54
C LYS A 567 -59.32 -33.17 7.60
N ASP A 568 -58.83 -34.14 6.85
CA ASP A 568 -59.61 -35.02 5.99
C ASP A 568 -59.54 -36.48 6.48
N GLU A 569 -60.52 -37.28 6.07
CA GLU A 569 -60.59 -38.74 6.29
C GLU A 569 -60.30 -39.49 4.97
N GLY A 570 -59.37 -38.95 4.18
CA GLY A 570 -59.04 -39.47 2.86
C GLY A 570 -58.07 -40.65 2.85
N ILE A 571 -57.57 -40.95 1.66
CA ILE A 571 -56.63 -42.08 1.42
C ILE A 571 -55.30 -41.97 2.17
N GLY A 572 -54.98 -40.79 2.74
CA GLY A 572 -53.72 -40.52 3.40
C GLY A 572 -52.49 -40.58 2.48
N LEU A 573 -51.31 -40.42 3.06
CA LEU A 573 -50.02 -40.41 2.37
C LEU A 573 -49.04 -41.35 3.06
N SER A 574 -48.24 -42.08 2.28
CA SER A 574 -47.12 -42.86 2.80
C SER A 574 -45.97 -41.96 3.28
N PRO A 575 -45.06 -42.46 4.15
CA PRO A 575 -43.90 -41.70 4.61
C PRO A 575 -42.97 -41.22 3.47
N GLU A 576 -42.93 -41.93 2.34
CA GLU A 576 -42.14 -41.55 1.17
C GLU A 576 -42.81 -40.43 0.37
N GLU A 577 -44.14 -40.46 0.26
CA GLU A 577 -44.92 -39.41 -0.41
C GLU A 577 -44.89 -38.09 0.39
N LEU A 578 -44.96 -38.17 1.72
CA LEU A 578 -44.85 -37.00 2.61
C LEU A 578 -43.56 -36.21 2.41
N LYS A 579 -42.42 -36.88 2.15
CA LYS A 579 -41.13 -36.21 1.93
C LYS A 579 -41.11 -35.35 0.68
N ASN A 580 -41.84 -35.76 -0.35
CA ASN A 580 -41.82 -35.12 -1.66
C ASN A 580 -43.06 -34.26 -1.92
N LEU A 581 -44.02 -34.21 -1.00
CA LEU A 581 -45.33 -33.57 -1.13
C LEU A 581 -45.27 -32.10 -1.61
N PHE A 582 -44.25 -31.35 -1.18
CA PHE A 582 -44.06 -29.95 -1.53
C PHE A 582 -43.06 -29.71 -2.67
N THR A 583 -42.63 -30.76 -3.38
CA THR A 583 -41.74 -30.63 -4.54
C THR A 583 -42.53 -30.36 -5.82
N ARG A 584 -41.90 -29.70 -6.79
CA ARG A 584 -42.56 -29.28 -8.04
C ARG A 584 -42.92 -30.49 -8.89
N PHE A 585 -44.12 -30.47 -9.46
CA PHE A 585 -44.63 -31.51 -10.36
C PHE A 585 -44.77 -32.90 -9.71
N TYR A 586 -44.70 -32.97 -8.38
CA TYR A 586 -44.82 -34.23 -7.67
C TYR A 586 -46.29 -34.64 -7.51
N ARG A 587 -46.57 -35.92 -7.74
CA ARG A 587 -47.88 -36.57 -7.55
C ARG A 587 -47.64 -37.97 -6.98
N ALA A 588 -48.42 -38.33 -5.96
CA ALA A 588 -48.47 -39.69 -5.42
C ALA A 588 -48.93 -40.68 -6.52
N GLN A 589 -48.21 -41.79 -6.73
CA GLN A 589 -48.49 -42.78 -7.78
C GLN A 589 -49.21 -44.00 -7.20
N ASN A 590 -50.54 -43.94 -7.09
CA ASN A 590 -51.41 -45.06 -6.71
C ASN A 590 -52.62 -45.15 -7.67
N ASP A 591 -53.21 -46.34 -7.84
CA ASP A 591 -54.35 -46.60 -8.76
C ASP A 591 -55.59 -45.72 -8.50
N GLN A 592 -55.71 -45.16 -7.29
CA GLN A 592 -56.78 -44.22 -6.93
C GLN A 592 -56.40 -42.74 -7.18
N THR A 593 -55.11 -42.38 -7.21
CA THR A 593 -54.63 -41.00 -7.45
C THR A 593 -54.37 -40.70 -8.93
N THR A 594 -54.19 -41.74 -9.77
CA THR A 594 -54.06 -41.61 -11.24
C THR A 594 -55.37 -41.16 -11.91
N LYS A 595 -56.53 -41.43 -11.30
CA LYS A 595 -57.85 -40.99 -11.79
C LYS A 595 -58.20 -39.55 -11.39
N THR A 596 -57.46 -38.93 -10.48
CA THR A 596 -57.71 -37.58 -9.97
C THR A 596 -56.87 -36.56 -10.74
N ALA A 597 -57.49 -35.54 -11.34
CA ALA A 597 -56.80 -34.49 -12.10
C ALA A 597 -56.02 -33.51 -11.20
N GLY A 598 -54.76 -33.19 -11.58
CA GLY A 598 -53.93 -32.22 -10.85
C GLY A 598 -52.55 -31.96 -11.49
N SER A 599 -52.04 -30.72 -11.35
CA SER A 599 -50.78 -30.24 -11.96
C SER A 599 -49.50 -30.56 -11.17
N GLY A 600 -49.63 -30.95 -9.90
CA GLY A 600 -48.47 -31.12 -8.99
C GLY A 600 -47.78 -29.81 -8.60
N LEU A 601 -48.38 -28.65 -8.87
CA LEU A 601 -47.83 -27.33 -8.54
C LEU A 601 -48.54 -26.65 -7.36
N GLY A 602 -49.78 -27.04 -7.06
CA GLY A 602 -50.60 -26.38 -6.04
C GLY A 602 -49.97 -26.38 -4.65
N LEU A 603 -49.49 -27.53 -4.16
CA LEU A 603 -48.86 -27.62 -2.83
C LEU A 603 -47.50 -26.93 -2.77
N TYR A 604 -46.71 -26.96 -3.85
CA TYR A 604 -45.48 -26.17 -3.94
C TYR A 604 -45.76 -24.67 -3.83
N LEU A 605 -46.76 -24.15 -4.55
CA LEU A 605 -47.19 -22.75 -4.46
C LEU A 605 -47.80 -22.42 -3.09
N THR A 606 -48.54 -23.35 -2.49
CA THR A 606 -49.10 -23.23 -1.13
C THR A 606 -47.98 -22.98 -0.12
N LYS A 607 -46.93 -23.81 -0.15
CA LYS A 607 -45.76 -23.64 0.70
C LYS A 607 -45.06 -22.30 0.43
N PHE A 608 -44.83 -21.97 -0.84
CA PHE A 608 -44.18 -20.71 -1.22
C PHE A 608 -44.94 -19.47 -0.71
N PHE A 609 -46.27 -19.42 -0.88
CA PHE A 609 -47.07 -18.29 -0.42
C PHE A 609 -47.15 -18.18 1.09
N VAL A 610 -47.23 -19.31 1.81
CA VAL A 610 -47.20 -19.30 3.28
C VAL A 610 -45.83 -18.84 3.80
N GLU A 611 -44.74 -19.33 3.22
CA GLU A 611 -43.37 -18.89 3.57
C GLU A 611 -43.14 -17.41 3.21
N ALA A 612 -43.72 -16.91 2.12
CA ALA A 612 -43.68 -15.48 1.77
C ALA A 612 -44.36 -14.61 2.85
N HIS A 613 -45.36 -15.15 3.56
CA HIS A 613 -46.00 -14.51 4.71
C HIS A 613 -45.25 -14.79 6.03
N LEU A 614 -44.00 -15.27 5.99
CA LEU A 614 -43.21 -15.69 7.15
C LEU A 614 -43.89 -16.79 7.99
N GLY A 615 -44.83 -17.52 7.39
CA GLY A 615 -45.51 -18.66 8.00
C GLY A 615 -44.81 -19.98 7.70
N ARG A 616 -45.42 -21.07 8.16
CA ARG A 616 -45.00 -22.44 7.81
C ARG A 616 -46.21 -23.35 7.56
N VAL A 617 -46.00 -24.39 6.76
CA VAL A 617 -46.98 -25.44 6.50
C VAL A 617 -46.47 -26.75 7.07
N GLU A 618 -47.29 -27.42 7.87
CA GLU A 618 -47.02 -28.73 8.46
C GLU A 618 -48.08 -29.73 8.00
N VAL A 619 -47.68 -30.99 7.78
CA VAL A 619 -48.60 -32.04 7.34
C VAL A 619 -48.36 -33.29 8.16
N VAL A 620 -49.44 -33.84 8.70
CA VAL A 620 -49.46 -35.14 9.37
C VAL A 620 -50.44 -36.01 8.60
N SER A 621 -50.02 -37.17 8.12
CA SER A 621 -50.88 -38.07 7.34
C SER A 621 -50.51 -39.51 7.62
N GLU A 622 -51.51 -40.37 7.62
CA GLU A 622 -51.35 -41.82 7.75
C GLU A 622 -52.17 -42.51 6.66
N GLN A 623 -51.55 -43.47 5.98
CA GLN A 623 -52.16 -44.13 4.83
C GLN A 623 -53.46 -44.85 5.22
N ASN A 624 -54.53 -44.59 4.46
CA ASN A 624 -55.91 -45.05 4.69
C ASN A 624 -56.60 -44.52 5.96
N VAL A 625 -56.02 -43.52 6.63
CA VAL A 625 -56.63 -42.87 7.81
C VAL A 625 -57.06 -41.44 7.49
N GLY A 626 -56.24 -40.71 6.73
CA GLY A 626 -56.51 -39.32 6.33
C GLY A 626 -55.30 -38.41 6.50
N SER A 627 -55.49 -37.12 6.26
CA SER A 627 -54.43 -36.12 6.39
C SER A 627 -54.86 -34.89 7.20
N LEU A 628 -53.90 -34.26 7.84
CA LEU A 628 -54.04 -33.01 8.59
C LEU A 628 -53.02 -32.01 8.04
N PHE A 629 -53.50 -30.99 7.36
CA PHE A 629 -52.71 -29.85 6.90
C PHE A 629 -52.84 -28.70 7.89
N LYS A 630 -51.71 -28.17 8.37
CA LYS A 630 -51.65 -27.01 9.26
C LYS A 630 -50.93 -25.86 8.57
N ILE A 631 -51.57 -24.71 8.50
CA ILE A 631 -50.99 -23.45 8.03
C ILE A 631 -50.82 -22.55 9.24
N ILE A 632 -49.61 -22.09 9.49
CA ILE A 632 -49.28 -21.28 10.66
C ILE A 632 -48.79 -19.91 10.17
N LEU A 633 -49.55 -18.86 10.47
CA LEU A 633 -49.29 -17.48 10.01
C LEU A 633 -49.02 -16.56 11.21
N PRO A 634 -48.03 -15.66 11.16
CA PRO A 634 -47.75 -14.72 12.25
C PRO A 634 -48.83 -13.62 12.36
N VAL A 635 -49.18 -13.25 13.60
CA VAL A 635 -50.17 -12.19 13.89
C VAL A 635 -49.63 -10.78 13.59
N ALA A 636 -48.32 -10.57 13.81
CA ALA A 636 -47.64 -9.30 13.57
C ALA A 636 -46.45 -9.46 12.61
N LEU A 637 -46.61 -9.02 11.36
CA LEU A 637 -45.48 -8.82 10.45
C LEU A 637 -44.81 -7.47 10.77
N LYS A 638 -43.62 -7.47 11.39
CA LYS A 638 -42.81 -6.25 11.49
C LYS A 638 -42.29 -5.90 10.10
N ALA A 639 -42.39 -4.63 9.71
CA ALA A 639 -41.95 -4.15 8.40
C ALA A 639 -40.45 -4.42 8.10
N GLU A 640 -39.66 -4.66 9.15
CA GLU A 640 -38.22 -4.94 9.09
C GLU A 640 -37.89 -6.43 8.81
N ASP A 641 -38.84 -7.35 9.02
CA ASP A 641 -38.61 -8.80 8.94
C ASP A 641 -38.83 -9.38 7.52
N VAL A 642 -39.21 -8.56 6.53
CA VAL A 642 -39.45 -8.97 5.13
C VAL A 642 -38.12 -9.24 4.35
N ILE A 643 -37.00 -9.46 5.04
CA ILE A 643 -35.67 -9.53 4.41
C ILE A 643 -34.96 -10.87 4.68
N LYS A 644 -35.17 -11.88 3.79
CA LYS A 644 -34.14 -12.65 3.00
C LYS A 644 -34.56 -14.10 2.63
N PRO A 645 -33.97 -14.74 1.57
CA PRO A 645 -32.92 -14.26 0.66
C PRO A 645 -33.38 -14.17 -0.81
N GLY A 646 -32.98 -13.11 -1.52
CA GLY A 646 -33.08 -13.03 -2.99
C GLY A 646 -33.60 -11.71 -3.56
N LEU A 647 -34.33 -10.90 -2.79
CA LEU A 647 -34.85 -9.62 -3.27
C LEU A 647 -33.88 -8.46 -3.01
N LYS A 648 -33.41 -7.81 -4.09
CA LYS A 648 -32.83 -6.47 -4.05
C LYS A 648 -33.96 -5.47 -3.83
N THR A 649 -34.02 -4.85 -2.66
CA THR A 649 -34.80 -3.63 -2.44
C THR A 649 -34.12 -2.46 -3.15
N GLN A 650 -34.79 -1.85 -4.14
CA GLN A 650 -34.46 -0.49 -4.55
C GLN A 650 -34.92 0.47 -3.45
N SER A 651 -33.96 1.21 -2.89
CA SER A 651 -34.23 2.28 -1.92
C SER A 651 -35.01 3.41 -2.62
N PRO A 652 -35.96 4.09 -1.95
CA PRO A 652 -36.58 5.28 -2.52
C PRO A 652 -35.53 6.38 -2.65
N ALA A 653 -35.48 7.00 -3.82
CA ALA A 653 -34.63 8.15 -4.11
C ALA A 653 -34.81 9.25 -3.05
N SER A 654 -33.71 9.65 -2.42
CA SER A 654 -33.62 10.82 -1.55
C SER A 654 -34.03 12.06 -2.35
N LYS A 655 -35.16 12.67 -1.96
CA LYS A 655 -35.61 13.96 -2.46
C LYS A 655 -34.60 15.05 -2.08
N GLY A 656 -34.07 15.72 -3.10
CA GLY A 656 -33.76 17.16 -3.19
C GLY A 656 -33.02 17.81 -2.03
N GLU A 657 -31.70 17.94 -2.16
CA GLU A 657 -30.97 19.05 -1.51
C GLU A 657 -31.41 20.37 -2.15
N ALA A 658 -31.88 21.28 -1.29
CA ALA A 658 -32.32 22.61 -1.64
C ALA A 658 -31.14 23.49 -2.07
N HIS A 659 -31.28 24.06 -3.27
CA HIS A 659 -30.42 25.08 -3.84
C HIS A 659 -30.64 26.41 -3.08
N VAL A 660 -29.63 26.89 -2.35
CA VAL A 660 -29.62 28.24 -1.74
C VAL A 660 -29.07 29.24 -2.75
N PRO A 661 -29.79 30.32 -3.12
CA PRO A 661 -29.26 31.33 -4.02
C PRO A 661 -28.34 32.30 -3.27
N ARG A 662 -27.07 32.40 -3.67
CA ARG A 662 -26.19 33.49 -3.26
C ARG A 662 -26.52 34.75 -4.04
N THR A 663 -27.08 35.72 -3.32
CA THR A 663 -27.21 37.13 -3.71
C THR A 663 -25.84 37.77 -3.96
N ARG A 664 -25.74 38.53 -5.06
CA ARG A 664 -24.69 39.52 -5.31
C ARG A 664 -24.86 40.71 -4.36
N SER A 665 -23.78 41.15 -3.70
CA SER A 665 -23.51 42.57 -3.47
C SER A 665 -22.07 42.81 -2.99
N ARG A 666 -21.37 43.65 -3.77
CA ARG A 666 -20.11 44.37 -3.53
C ARG A 666 -18.80 43.59 -3.52
#